data_AF-A0A7C2UDD3-F1
#
_entry.id   AF-A0A7C2UDD3-F1
#
_cell.length_a   1.000
_cell.length_b   1.000
_cell.length_c   1.000
_cell.angle_alpha   90.00
_cell.angle_beta   90.00
_cell.angle_gamma   90.00
#
_symmetry.space_group_name_H-M   'P 1'
#
loop_
_entity.id
_entity.type
_entity.pdbx_description
1 polymer ?
#
loop_
_entity_poly.entity_id
_entity_poly.type
_entity_poly.pdbx_seq_one_letter_code
_entity_poly.pdbx_strand_id
1 'polypeptide(L)'
;MTMGSDTPSPPDSRGAARHARGVRADARALAWCRIAPPFEGGKMTARNVLPYVWYPLFVSAAIAAFASMLHAGYGIAASAYLPVLALGIVIVILEWRFPERLEWRATRSDVTADALFMALVQVALPQLLMLLALLFFAGWMHAHTPSAGWPHHWPLAAQAIAMVLAVDFMRYWLHRACHKYDLLWRLHEVHHSPDILYVLNVGRFHPFEKVLHFSLDTVPFLLLGVAPEVLASYFVLYSVNGLFQHCNVRLRYGWLNYVVGSAETHRWHHARDPKTAMCNFGNTTIVWDLVFRTWHLPRPVGDIGIMDRGYPKDFWSQMVTPFGSRGGRRPTLKARLADTLIAVRLRITRLVEAPRIARALRDPMRVQRALLARIVRENRATTFGREHGFAHIASYEDYAQRVPVCEFEALRPYIEAEITRGEPALTAASPVRYVRTSGTTGKPKDIPLVAPHLVALTRIHRIAVAYQHRACPEAFHGSILVIVSPALEGTLANGRPYGSASGIVAGNTPRAVREKFVVPPEVLAIADSRVKYLLILRLALSRPDVTYLGSANATTMLALIRLYREHAGALVEDLRRGTFFLMDRVPDEVRAAISGRLSANAARADRLARLQAGQGVRLADLFPALRLVVTWTCASAGIAVEAVCRELAPRTRILELGYLSSEFRGTITLGKRAGSGLPTLDAHFFEFVERDKWDRGEREFLTLDRLRKGRDYYIVVTTPSGLYRYFINDLVRVTGFLHATPLIKFLQKGKGVTSITGEKLYETQVIAAVRDALAHARIDARYLMMLADEEARRYRLYVEPGTGVKPSAATLAEAVDRRLQQLNVEYHAKRESGRLGALVATWLEAGAGEAYRKFAVERGQREGQFKTVALAYRREFAFDLDAYAEQA
;
A
#
# COMPACT_ATOMS: atom_id res chain seq x y z
N MET A 1 -33.04 -44.99 20.81
CA MET A 1 -33.43 -43.64 20.33
C MET A 1 -32.75 -42.61 21.24
N THR A 2 -32.26 -41.50 20.65
CA THR A 2 -31.87 -40.20 21.29
C THR A 2 -30.76 -40.24 22.35
N MET A 3 -29.52 -39.83 22.04
CA MET A 3 -28.96 -38.46 21.98
C MET A 3 -28.95 -37.69 23.31
N GLY A 4 -27.75 -37.48 23.85
CA GLY A 4 -27.34 -36.45 24.83
C GLY A 4 -25.80 -36.45 24.85
N SER A 5 -25.10 -35.47 24.26
CA SER A 5 -24.85 -34.08 24.68
C SER A 5 -23.73 -33.96 25.73
N ASP A 6 -22.49 -34.23 25.33
CA ASP A 6 -21.29 -33.77 26.03
C ASP A 6 -20.59 -32.70 25.19
N THR A 7 -20.53 -31.49 25.76
CA THR A 7 -19.88 -30.31 25.19
C THR A 7 -18.42 -30.26 25.67
N PRO A 8 -17.42 -30.03 24.79
CA PRO A 8 -16.06 -29.78 25.23
C PRO A 8 -15.79 -28.28 25.43
N SER A 9 -15.09 -27.99 26.53
CA SER A 9 -14.63 -26.68 27.01
C SER A 9 -13.85 -25.85 25.96
N PRO A 10 -13.87 -24.51 26.06
CA PRO A 10 -13.19 -23.63 25.10
C PRO A 10 -11.66 -23.64 25.30
N PRO A 11 -10.86 -23.54 24.21
CA PRO A 11 -9.41 -23.51 24.33
C PRO A 11 -8.91 -22.15 24.82
N ASP A 12 -7.94 -22.24 25.74
CA ASP A 12 -7.22 -21.15 26.41
C ASP A 12 -6.62 -20.13 25.43
N SER A 13 -6.89 -18.85 25.67
CA SER A 13 -6.59 -17.72 24.78
C SER A 13 -5.18 -17.12 24.99
N ARG A 14 -4.26 -17.85 25.63
CA ARG A 14 -2.87 -17.39 25.88
C ARG A 14 -1.81 -17.91 24.89
N GLY A 15 -2.19 -18.37 23.70
CA GLY A 15 -1.27 -18.89 22.68
C GLY A 15 -0.98 -17.99 21.45
N ALA A 16 -1.73 -16.91 21.23
CA ALA A 16 -1.81 -16.26 19.91
C ALA A 16 -0.88 -15.04 19.67
N ALA A 17 0.10 -14.79 20.55
CA ALA A 17 0.96 -13.60 20.46
C ALA A 17 2.47 -13.92 20.43
N ARG A 18 2.94 -14.78 19.51
CA ARG A 18 4.39 -14.97 19.25
C ARG A 18 4.84 -15.12 17.80
N HIS A 19 4.00 -14.98 16.78
CA HIS A 19 4.41 -15.12 15.37
C HIS A 19 4.57 -13.80 14.60
N ALA A 20 5.32 -12.87 15.19
CA ALA A 20 5.76 -11.65 14.52
C ALA A 20 7.19 -11.28 14.90
N ARG A 21 8.15 -12.16 14.59
CA ARG A 21 9.57 -11.80 14.45
C ARG A 21 10.08 -12.51 13.21
N GLY A 22 10.74 -11.76 12.32
CA GLY A 22 11.40 -12.32 11.14
C GLY A 22 12.25 -13.52 11.56
N VAL A 23 12.35 -14.51 10.68
CA VAL A 23 13.10 -15.76 10.88
C VAL A 23 14.53 -15.40 11.31
N ARG A 24 14.73 -15.28 12.62
CA ARG A 24 16.03 -15.31 13.25
C ARG A 24 16.32 -16.80 13.31
N ALA A 25 17.38 -17.22 12.61
CA ALA A 25 17.99 -18.52 12.86
C ALA A 25 18.18 -18.62 14.37
N ASP A 26 17.46 -19.54 15.00
CA ASP A 26 17.64 -19.82 16.41
C ASP A 26 19.08 -20.30 16.55
N ALA A 27 19.90 -19.55 17.28
CA ALA A 27 21.33 -19.84 17.45
C ALA A 27 21.59 -21.16 18.22
N ARG A 28 20.53 -21.92 18.52
CA ARG A 28 20.56 -23.29 19.05
C ARG A 28 20.56 -24.38 17.97
N ALA A 29 20.45 -24.04 16.68
CA ALA A 29 20.50 -25.00 15.57
C ALA A 29 21.91 -25.57 15.28
N LEU A 30 22.95 -25.12 15.99
CA LEU A 30 24.31 -25.67 15.96
C LEU A 30 24.64 -26.50 17.23
N ALA A 31 23.62 -26.90 18.00
CA ALA A 31 23.79 -27.91 19.04
C ALA A 31 23.88 -29.29 18.39
N TRP A 32 25.02 -29.96 18.57
CA TRP A 32 25.34 -31.25 18.02
C TRP A 32 24.24 -32.32 18.25
N CYS A 33 23.91 -33.03 17.17
CA CYS A 33 23.35 -34.38 17.12
C CYS A 33 22.23 -34.75 18.11
N ARG A 34 20.98 -34.55 17.68
CA ARG A 34 19.99 -35.63 17.77
C ARG A 34 19.55 -35.99 16.35
N ILE A 35 20.43 -36.73 15.65
CA ILE A 35 19.97 -37.62 14.59
C ILE A 35 19.03 -38.58 15.31
N ALA A 36 17.71 -38.40 15.15
CA ALA A 36 16.79 -39.45 15.57
C ALA A 36 17.27 -40.74 14.89
N PRO A 37 17.57 -41.82 15.63
CA PRO A 37 18.07 -43.03 15.01
C PRO A 37 17.06 -43.46 13.95
N PRO A 38 17.49 -43.96 12.78
CA PRO A 38 16.59 -44.37 11.70
C PRO A 38 15.65 -45.53 12.10
N PHE A 39 15.78 -46.05 13.33
CA PHE A 39 15.06 -47.20 13.85
C PHE A 39 14.74 -47.00 15.34
N GLU A 40 13.62 -46.35 15.64
CA GLU A 40 12.92 -46.60 16.91
C GLU A 40 11.98 -47.80 16.70
N GLY A 41 12.42 -48.99 17.11
CA GLY A 41 11.57 -50.15 17.41
C GLY A 41 11.04 -51.03 16.26
N GLY A 42 11.32 -50.74 14.99
CA GLY A 42 10.81 -51.51 13.85
C GLY A 42 11.86 -52.39 13.15
N LYS A 43 11.49 -53.62 12.74
CA LYS A 43 12.35 -54.53 11.93
C LYS A 43 12.91 -53.83 10.68
N MET A 44 14.19 -54.06 10.38
CA MET A 44 14.81 -53.58 9.14
C MET A 44 14.10 -54.23 7.94
N THR A 45 13.31 -53.44 7.21
CA THR A 45 12.73 -53.84 5.94
C THR A 45 13.34 -52.99 4.84
N ALA A 46 13.50 -53.54 3.63
CA ALA A 46 14.01 -52.80 2.47
C ALA A 46 13.27 -51.47 2.25
N ARG A 47 11.97 -51.43 2.55
CA ARG A 47 11.11 -50.23 2.45
C ARG A 47 11.56 -49.05 3.34
N ASN A 48 12.27 -49.31 4.44
CA ASN A 48 12.71 -48.29 5.39
C ASN A 48 14.16 -47.86 5.18
N VAL A 49 15.02 -48.73 4.65
CA VAL A 49 16.45 -48.47 4.42
C VAL A 49 16.69 -47.76 3.10
N LEU A 50 16.04 -48.25 2.04
CA LEU A 50 16.30 -47.76 0.69
C LEU A 50 16.15 -46.23 0.52
N PRO A 51 15.22 -45.50 1.20
CA PRO A 51 15.10 -44.03 1.16
C PRO A 51 16.40 -43.26 1.39
N TYR A 52 17.31 -43.84 2.17
CA TYR A 52 18.60 -43.24 2.52
C TYR A 52 19.73 -43.63 1.55
N VAL A 53 19.56 -44.71 0.78
CA VAL A 53 20.61 -45.32 -0.03
C VAL A 53 20.50 -44.95 -1.51
N TRP A 54 19.28 -44.72 -2.04
CA TRP A 54 19.10 -44.48 -3.48
C TRP A 54 19.95 -43.33 -4.01
N TYR A 55 19.90 -42.15 -3.38
CA TYR A 55 20.66 -40.98 -3.85
C TYR A 55 22.18 -41.25 -3.93
N PRO A 56 22.88 -41.60 -2.83
CA PRO A 56 24.32 -41.81 -2.89
C PRO A 56 24.73 -42.97 -3.81
N LEU A 57 23.92 -44.05 -3.86
CA LEU A 57 24.17 -45.18 -4.75
C LEU A 57 24.16 -44.75 -6.23
N PHE A 58 23.09 -44.08 -6.66
CA PHE A 58 22.92 -43.73 -8.06
C PHE A 58 23.81 -42.59 -8.52
N VAL A 59 24.10 -41.61 -7.66
CA VAL A 59 25.11 -40.58 -7.95
C VAL A 59 26.47 -41.23 -8.15
N SER A 60 26.87 -42.13 -7.24
CA SER A 60 28.15 -42.84 -7.37
C SER A 60 28.21 -43.70 -8.62
N ALA A 61 27.11 -44.38 -8.96
CA ALA A 61 27.00 -45.18 -10.18
C ALA A 61 27.11 -44.32 -11.45
N ALA A 62 26.50 -43.14 -11.49
CA ALA A 62 26.60 -42.22 -12.63
C ALA A 62 28.02 -41.67 -12.80
N ILE A 63 28.70 -41.31 -11.70
CA ILE A 63 30.10 -40.87 -11.72
C ILE A 63 31.02 -42.00 -12.20
N ALA A 64 30.83 -43.21 -11.67
CA ALA A 64 31.60 -44.38 -12.07
C ALA A 64 31.40 -44.70 -13.55
N ALA A 65 30.15 -44.70 -14.03
CA ALA A 65 29.84 -44.92 -15.44
C ALA A 65 30.49 -43.87 -16.35
N PHE A 66 30.41 -42.58 -15.99
CA PHE A 66 31.09 -41.49 -16.71
C PHE A 66 32.61 -41.72 -16.78
N ALA A 67 33.25 -42.02 -15.65
CA ALA A 67 34.68 -42.25 -15.58
C ALA A 67 35.12 -43.50 -16.38
N SER A 68 34.37 -44.60 -16.27
CA SER A 68 34.63 -45.83 -17.03
C SER A 68 34.48 -45.63 -18.52
N MET A 69 33.48 -44.86 -18.97
CA MET A 69 33.29 -44.55 -20.39
C MET A 69 34.42 -43.67 -20.93
N LEU A 70 34.86 -42.65 -20.18
CA LEU A 70 36.02 -41.87 -20.57
C LEU A 70 37.28 -42.73 -20.66
N HIS A 71 37.51 -43.62 -19.68
CA HIS A 71 38.66 -44.52 -19.68
C HIS A 71 38.62 -45.51 -20.86
N ALA A 72 37.43 -45.95 -21.25
CA ALA A 72 37.21 -46.82 -22.40
C ALA A 72 37.25 -46.09 -23.76
N GLY A 73 37.55 -44.78 -23.79
CA GLY A 73 37.74 -44.01 -25.02
C GLY A 73 36.45 -43.52 -25.68
N TYR A 74 35.30 -43.56 -25.00
CA TYR A 74 34.07 -42.96 -25.51
C TYR A 74 34.18 -41.43 -25.54
N GLY A 75 33.58 -40.80 -26.54
CA GLY A 75 33.56 -39.34 -26.66
C GLY A 75 32.92 -38.66 -25.44
N ILE A 76 33.45 -37.50 -25.04
CA ILE A 76 33.06 -36.76 -23.81
C ILE A 76 31.55 -36.55 -23.72
N ALA A 77 30.91 -36.18 -24.84
CA ALA A 77 29.46 -35.99 -24.89
C ALA A 77 28.71 -37.31 -24.59
N ALA A 78 29.09 -38.41 -25.23
CA ALA A 78 28.46 -39.72 -24.99
C ALA A 78 28.64 -40.16 -23.53
N SER A 79 29.86 -40.02 -23.01
CA SER A 79 30.21 -40.32 -21.62
C SER A 79 29.39 -39.51 -20.62
N ALA A 80 29.05 -38.24 -20.93
CA ALA A 80 28.27 -37.38 -20.05
C ALA A 80 26.75 -37.63 -20.14
N TYR A 81 26.19 -37.74 -21.34
CA TYR A 81 24.73 -37.81 -21.54
C TYR A 81 24.14 -39.20 -21.29
N LEU A 82 24.83 -40.28 -21.67
CA LEU A 82 24.29 -41.64 -21.55
C LEU A 82 24.04 -42.07 -20.09
N PRO A 83 24.97 -41.85 -19.14
CA PRO A 83 24.71 -42.16 -17.73
C PRO A 83 23.54 -41.37 -17.14
N VAL A 84 23.43 -40.07 -17.49
CA VAL A 84 22.33 -39.20 -17.04
C VAL A 84 20.99 -39.69 -17.59
N LEU A 85 20.92 -40.06 -18.87
CA LEU A 85 19.70 -40.58 -19.49
C LEU A 85 19.28 -41.92 -18.87
N ALA A 86 20.23 -42.86 -18.71
CA ALA A 86 19.98 -44.15 -18.09
C ALA A 86 19.45 -43.98 -16.66
N LEU A 87 20.05 -43.08 -15.87
CA LEU A 87 19.59 -42.81 -14.52
C LEU A 87 18.23 -42.09 -14.49
N GLY A 88 17.96 -41.18 -15.43
CA GLY A 88 16.64 -40.56 -15.57
C GLY A 88 15.53 -41.59 -15.76
N ILE A 89 15.74 -42.60 -16.60
CA ILE A 89 14.80 -43.72 -16.80
C ILE A 89 14.60 -44.50 -15.50
N VAL A 90 15.68 -44.79 -14.77
CA VAL A 90 15.61 -45.47 -13.47
C VAL A 90 14.81 -44.65 -12.46
N ILE A 91 15.02 -43.33 -12.39
CA ILE A 91 14.26 -42.45 -11.47
C ILE A 91 12.77 -42.45 -11.82
N VAL A 92 12.39 -42.44 -13.10
CA VAL A 92 10.99 -42.56 -13.53
C VAL A 92 10.36 -43.87 -13.03
N ILE A 93 11.09 -44.99 -13.15
CA ILE A 93 10.63 -46.29 -12.64
C ILE A 93 10.47 -46.26 -11.11
N LEU A 94 11.40 -45.61 -10.40
CA LEU A 94 11.33 -45.45 -8.95
C LEU A 94 10.19 -44.55 -8.51
N GLU A 95 9.88 -43.47 -9.23
CA GLU A 95 8.73 -42.61 -8.95
C GLU A 95 7.42 -43.38 -9.04
N TRP A 96 7.32 -44.28 -10.02
CA TRP A 96 6.13 -45.12 -10.18
C TRP A 96 5.97 -46.13 -9.04
N ARG A 97 7.09 -46.73 -8.59
CA ARG A 97 7.09 -47.81 -7.60
C ARG A 97 7.13 -47.34 -6.13
N PHE A 98 7.79 -46.22 -5.86
CA PHE A 98 8.07 -45.67 -4.52
C PHE A 98 7.81 -44.15 -4.43
N PRO A 99 6.58 -43.68 -4.74
CA PRO A 99 6.28 -42.26 -4.68
C PRO A 99 6.29 -41.73 -3.23
N GLU A 100 6.73 -40.48 -3.03
CA GLU A 100 6.50 -39.74 -1.79
C GLU A 100 5.02 -39.38 -1.67
N ARG A 101 4.42 -38.90 -2.77
CA ARG A 101 3.03 -38.45 -2.83
C ARG A 101 2.30 -39.06 -4.00
N LEU A 102 1.16 -39.70 -3.73
CA LEU A 102 0.36 -40.34 -4.78
C LEU A 102 -0.35 -39.29 -5.65
N GLU A 103 -0.70 -38.15 -5.06
CA GLU A 103 -1.32 -37.00 -5.71
C GLU A 103 -0.39 -36.24 -6.67
N TRP A 104 0.92 -36.49 -6.62
CA TRP A 104 1.92 -35.88 -7.52
C TRP A 104 2.21 -36.71 -8.77
N ARG A 105 1.35 -37.67 -9.09
CA ARG A 105 1.45 -38.43 -10.34
C ARG A 105 1.11 -37.52 -11.52
N ALA A 106 2.06 -37.36 -12.43
CA ALA A 106 1.91 -36.55 -13.62
C ALA A 106 0.81 -37.09 -14.54
N THR A 107 0.01 -36.19 -15.10
CA THR A 107 -0.94 -36.51 -16.17
C THR A 107 -0.25 -36.52 -17.53
N ARG A 108 -0.94 -37.02 -18.57
CA ARG A 108 -0.41 -36.96 -19.95
C ARG A 108 -0.06 -35.53 -20.37
N SER A 109 -0.89 -34.55 -20.03
CA SER A 109 -0.64 -33.14 -20.37
C SER A 109 0.59 -32.57 -19.65
N ASP A 110 0.83 -32.97 -18.40
CA ASP A 110 2.02 -32.54 -17.67
C ASP A 110 3.28 -33.08 -18.35
N VAL A 111 3.29 -34.38 -18.66
CA VAL A 111 4.41 -35.05 -19.34
C VAL A 111 4.67 -34.43 -20.71
N THR A 112 3.64 -34.16 -21.52
CA THR A 112 3.83 -33.52 -22.83
C THR A 112 4.45 -32.13 -22.71
N ALA A 113 3.96 -31.30 -21.78
CA ALA A 113 4.50 -29.95 -21.60
C ALA A 113 5.94 -30.00 -21.09
N ASP A 114 6.22 -30.81 -20.06
CA ASP A 114 7.56 -30.95 -19.48
C ASP A 114 8.56 -31.61 -20.46
N ALA A 115 8.12 -32.53 -21.32
CA ALA A 115 8.96 -33.11 -22.37
C ALA A 115 9.38 -32.06 -23.40
N LEU A 116 8.51 -31.11 -23.75
CA LEU A 116 8.88 -29.98 -24.63
C LEU A 116 9.90 -29.06 -23.98
N PHE A 117 9.72 -28.73 -22.68
CA PHE A 117 10.73 -28.00 -21.92
C PHE A 117 12.07 -28.73 -21.92
N MET A 118 12.04 -30.04 -21.69
CA MET A 118 13.23 -30.87 -21.65
C MET A 118 13.96 -30.88 -23.01
N ALA A 119 13.25 -31.16 -24.10
CA ALA A 119 13.84 -31.20 -25.43
C ALA A 119 14.35 -29.82 -25.91
N LEU A 120 13.52 -28.78 -25.82
CA LEU A 120 13.82 -27.48 -26.41
C LEU A 120 14.72 -26.61 -25.53
N VAL A 121 14.45 -26.56 -24.22
CA VAL A 121 15.13 -25.63 -23.31
C VAL A 121 16.31 -26.28 -22.61
N GLN A 122 16.21 -27.56 -22.23
CA GLN A 122 17.26 -28.19 -21.44
C GLN A 122 18.27 -28.99 -22.30
N VAL A 123 17.88 -29.52 -23.47
CA VAL A 123 18.81 -30.17 -24.43
C VAL A 123 19.25 -29.25 -25.56
N ALA A 124 18.32 -28.77 -26.40
CA ALA A 124 18.68 -28.09 -27.65
C ALA A 124 19.30 -26.69 -27.41
N LEU A 125 18.70 -25.89 -26.53
CA LEU A 125 19.18 -24.52 -26.28
C LEU A 125 20.62 -24.45 -25.74
N PRO A 126 21.07 -25.25 -24.74
CA PRO A 126 22.46 -25.21 -24.27
C PRO A 126 23.47 -25.61 -25.34
N GLN A 127 23.13 -26.53 -26.25
CA GLN A 127 24.00 -26.90 -27.37
C GLN A 127 24.17 -25.73 -28.34
N LEU A 128 23.06 -25.04 -28.67
CA LEU A 128 23.11 -23.82 -29.47
C LEU A 128 23.95 -22.73 -28.78
N LEU A 129 23.74 -22.51 -27.48
CA LEU A 129 24.49 -21.51 -26.71
C LEU A 129 25.98 -21.85 -26.64
N MET A 130 26.34 -23.12 -26.49
CA MET A 130 27.72 -23.58 -26.53
C MET A 130 28.36 -23.33 -27.90
N LEU A 131 27.67 -23.67 -28.99
CA LEU A 131 28.14 -23.38 -30.34
C LEU A 131 28.39 -21.88 -30.54
N LEU A 132 27.43 -21.04 -30.14
CA LEU A 132 27.55 -19.58 -30.24
C LEU A 132 28.69 -19.04 -29.37
N ALA A 133 28.86 -19.54 -28.16
CA ALA A 133 29.94 -19.13 -27.26
C ALA A 133 31.30 -19.51 -27.85
N LEU A 134 31.46 -20.72 -28.40
CA LEU A 134 32.68 -21.15 -29.06
C LEU A 134 32.98 -20.26 -30.27
N LEU A 135 32.01 -19.98 -31.14
CA LEU A 135 32.21 -19.10 -32.30
C LEU A 135 32.61 -17.68 -31.88
N PHE A 136 32.00 -17.15 -30.82
CA PHE A 136 32.27 -15.80 -30.35
C PHE A 136 33.62 -15.67 -29.64
N PHE A 137 34.02 -16.68 -28.86
CA PHE A 137 35.23 -16.65 -28.04
C PHE A 137 36.42 -17.41 -28.64
N ALA A 138 36.28 -18.11 -29.77
CA ALA A 138 37.36 -18.91 -30.38
C ALA A 138 38.66 -18.12 -30.58
N GLY A 139 38.58 -16.91 -31.16
CA GLY A 139 39.76 -16.07 -31.36
C GLY A 139 40.42 -15.64 -30.04
N TRP A 140 39.61 -15.34 -29.03
CA TRP A 140 40.12 -15.01 -27.69
C TRP A 140 40.80 -16.22 -27.04
N MET A 141 40.16 -17.38 -27.07
CA MET A 141 40.70 -18.64 -26.52
C MET A 141 41.96 -19.09 -27.25
N HIS A 142 42.08 -18.83 -28.55
CA HIS A 142 43.28 -19.14 -29.31
C HIS A 142 44.45 -18.20 -28.94
N ALA A 143 44.16 -16.92 -28.70
CA ALA A 143 45.15 -15.90 -28.37
C ALA A 143 45.61 -15.93 -26.90
N HIS A 144 44.85 -16.57 -25.99
CA HIS A 144 45.14 -16.59 -24.56
C HIS A 144 45.41 -18.01 -24.09
N THR A 145 46.50 -18.19 -23.34
CA THR A 145 46.76 -19.44 -22.63
C THR A 145 45.76 -19.62 -21.48
N PRO A 146 45.50 -20.87 -21.04
CA PRO A 146 44.66 -21.13 -19.88
C PRO A 146 45.09 -20.30 -18.66
N SER A 147 44.11 -19.75 -17.96
CA SER A 147 44.36 -18.77 -16.90
C SER A 147 45.01 -19.41 -15.68
N ALA A 148 46.01 -18.74 -15.08
CA ALA A 148 46.54 -19.14 -13.78
C ALA A 148 45.49 -19.07 -12.64
N GLY A 149 44.33 -18.44 -12.88
CA GLY A 149 43.22 -18.37 -11.94
C GLY A 149 42.44 -19.69 -11.77
N TRP A 150 42.70 -20.71 -12.58
CA TRP A 150 42.12 -22.05 -12.42
C TRP A 150 43.20 -23.10 -12.13
N PRO A 151 43.00 -24.03 -11.17
CA PRO A 151 44.02 -25.00 -10.80
C PRO A 151 44.08 -26.19 -11.78
N HIS A 152 44.61 -25.96 -12.99
CA HIS A 152 44.66 -26.96 -14.05
C HIS A 152 45.45 -28.24 -13.71
N HIS A 153 46.37 -28.17 -12.74
CA HIS A 153 47.21 -29.29 -12.31
C HIS A 153 46.54 -30.19 -11.26
N TRP A 154 45.36 -29.79 -10.74
CA TRP A 154 44.65 -30.62 -9.77
C TRP A 154 44.08 -31.88 -10.43
N PRO A 155 43.88 -32.97 -9.67
CA PRO A 155 43.14 -34.13 -10.16
C PRO A 155 41.74 -33.74 -10.66
N LEU A 156 41.25 -34.43 -11.69
CA LEU A 156 39.96 -34.15 -12.33
C LEU A 156 38.81 -34.01 -11.32
N ALA A 157 38.75 -34.91 -10.33
CA ALA A 157 37.72 -34.87 -9.29
C ALA A 157 37.79 -33.60 -8.43
N ALA A 158 38.99 -33.14 -8.07
CA ALA A 158 39.17 -31.92 -7.29
C ALA A 158 38.77 -30.67 -8.10
N GLN A 159 39.12 -30.64 -9.40
CA GLN A 159 38.67 -29.58 -10.30
C GLN A 159 37.14 -29.57 -10.47
N ALA A 160 36.52 -30.75 -10.59
CA ALA A 160 35.06 -30.88 -10.68
C ALA A 160 34.36 -30.37 -9.41
N ILE A 161 34.86 -30.70 -8.23
CA ILE A 161 34.31 -30.19 -6.95
C ILE A 161 34.48 -28.67 -6.85
N ALA A 162 35.65 -28.14 -7.21
CA ALA A 162 35.89 -26.70 -7.22
C ALA A 162 34.90 -25.99 -8.17
N MET A 163 34.64 -26.57 -9.34
CA MET A 163 33.67 -26.04 -10.30
C MET A 163 32.25 -26.08 -9.75
N VAL A 164 31.83 -27.20 -9.15
CA VAL A 164 30.51 -27.30 -8.50
C VAL A 164 30.33 -26.18 -7.48
N LEU A 165 31.28 -25.97 -6.57
CA LEU A 165 31.19 -24.94 -5.54
C LEU A 165 31.14 -23.52 -6.13
N ALA A 166 31.97 -23.23 -7.14
CA ALA A 166 32.05 -21.93 -7.78
C ALA A 166 30.77 -21.61 -8.60
N VAL A 167 30.29 -22.55 -9.41
CA VAL A 167 29.06 -22.38 -10.17
C VAL A 167 27.86 -22.27 -9.24
N ASP A 168 27.78 -23.12 -8.22
CA ASP A 168 26.68 -23.09 -7.26
C ASP A 168 26.63 -21.79 -6.47
N PHE A 169 27.77 -21.14 -6.21
CA PHE A 169 27.83 -19.79 -5.64
C PHE A 169 27.19 -18.74 -6.56
N MET A 170 27.53 -18.76 -7.84
CA MET A 170 26.98 -17.82 -8.83
C MET A 170 25.48 -18.06 -9.03
N ARG A 171 25.07 -19.33 -9.10
CA ARG A 171 23.69 -19.76 -9.19
C ARG A 171 22.88 -19.38 -7.96
N TYR A 172 23.42 -19.55 -6.75
CA TYR A 172 22.77 -19.16 -5.51
C TYR A 172 22.33 -17.68 -5.55
N TRP A 173 23.22 -16.79 -6.00
CA TRP A 173 22.90 -15.36 -6.08
C TRP A 173 21.91 -15.04 -7.20
N LEU A 174 22.02 -15.66 -8.36
CA LEU A 174 21.03 -15.51 -9.44
C LEU A 174 19.66 -15.99 -8.98
N HIS A 175 19.60 -17.16 -8.36
CA HIS A 175 18.36 -17.76 -7.88
C HIS A 175 17.69 -16.88 -6.81
N ARG A 176 18.48 -16.38 -5.85
CA ARG A 176 17.99 -15.41 -4.87
C ARG A 176 17.52 -14.11 -5.51
N ALA A 177 18.16 -13.66 -6.59
CA ALA A 177 17.73 -12.49 -7.37
C ALA A 177 16.41 -12.77 -8.11
N CYS A 178 16.22 -13.98 -8.64
CA CYS A 178 14.95 -14.43 -9.24
C CYS A 178 13.79 -14.33 -8.25
N HIS A 179 14.00 -14.68 -6.98
CA HIS A 179 12.97 -14.53 -5.95
C HIS A 179 12.77 -13.08 -5.47
N LYS A 180 13.78 -12.23 -5.60
CA LYS A 180 13.73 -10.84 -5.09
C LYS A 180 13.17 -9.82 -6.08
N TYR A 181 13.45 -9.97 -7.37
CA TYR A 181 13.16 -8.97 -8.39
C TYR A 181 12.08 -9.45 -9.36
N ASP A 182 10.97 -8.71 -9.46
CA ASP A 182 9.79 -9.08 -10.25
C ASP A 182 10.07 -9.50 -11.70
N LEU A 183 11.05 -8.88 -12.38
CA LEU A 183 11.38 -9.23 -13.76
C LEU A 183 12.00 -10.62 -13.89
N LEU A 184 12.93 -10.96 -12.99
CA LEU A 184 13.56 -12.28 -12.95
C LEU A 184 12.59 -13.32 -12.39
N TRP A 185 11.78 -12.94 -11.39
CA TRP A 185 10.69 -13.76 -10.88
C TRP A 185 9.73 -14.20 -11.99
N ARG A 186 9.36 -13.32 -12.92
CA ARG A 186 8.46 -13.68 -14.03
C ARG A 186 9.02 -14.78 -14.94
N LEU A 187 10.33 -14.86 -15.10
CA LEU A 187 10.95 -15.95 -15.85
C LEU A 187 10.95 -17.22 -15.00
N HIS A 188 11.33 -17.07 -13.74
CA HIS A 188 11.48 -18.12 -12.75
C HIS A 188 10.17 -18.70 -12.22
N GLU A 189 9.05 -17.98 -12.35
CA GLU A 189 7.73 -18.49 -11.96
C GLU A 189 7.27 -19.63 -12.86
N VAL A 190 7.82 -19.76 -14.07
CA VAL A 190 7.62 -20.94 -14.92
C VAL A 190 8.11 -22.20 -14.19
N HIS A 191 9.26 -22.12 -13.53
CA HIS A 191 9.81 -23.20 -12.73
C HIS A 191 8.97 -23.52 -11.49
N HIS A 192 8.48 -22.49 -10.79
CA HIS A 192 7.59 -22.66 -9.64
C HIS A 192 6.12 -22.94 -10.00
N SER A 193 5.73 -22.85 -11.26
CA SER A 193 4.33 -22.99 -11.69
C SER A 193 3.69 -24.37 -11.42
N PRO A 194 4.43 -25.50 -11.40
CA PRO A 194 3.81 -26.81 -11.21
C PRO A 194 3.15 -26.96 -9.83
N ASP A 195 1.93 -27.50 -9.81
CA ASP A 195 1.23 -27.86 -8.57
C ASP A 195 1.67 -29.25 -8.03
N ILE A 196 2.50 -29.96 -8.81
CA ILE A 196 3.09 -31.26 -8.50
C ILE A 196 4.60 -31.19 -8.76
N LEU A 197 5.39 -32.04 -8.09
CA LEU A 197 6.83 -32.11 -8.31
C LEU A 197 7.22 -33.55 -8.67
N TYR A 198 7.73 -33.73 -9.87
CA TYR A 198 8.25 -35.00 -10.40
C TYR A 198 9.44 -34.76 -11.34
N VAL A 199 10.14 -35.84 -11.72
CA VAL A 199 11.47 -35.79 -12.33
C VAL A 199 11.61 -34.87 -13.54
N LEU A 200 10.60 -34.77 -14.42
CA LEU A 200 10.70 -33.92 -15.62
C LEU A 200 10.63 -32.41 -15.31
N ASN A 201 10.16 -32.01 -14.13
CA ASN A 201 10.13 -30.60 -13.74
C ASN A 201 11.52 -29.97 -13.67
N VAL A 202 12.59 -30.78 -13.58
CA VAL A 202 13.97 -30.30 -13.69
C VAL A 202 14.23 -29.51 -14.98
N GLY A 203 13.48 -29.77 -16.06
CA GLY A 203 13.63 -29.07 -17.33
C GLY A 203 12.81 -27.78 -17.45
N ARG A 204 11.90 -27.52 -16.51
CA ARG A 204 10.88 -26.46 -16.63
C ARG A 204 11.45 -25.08 -16.28
N PHE A 205 12.22 -24.52 -17.20
CA PHE A 205 12.76 -23.17 -17.10
C PHE A 205 12.37 -22.33 -18.31
N HIS A 206 12.25 -21.01 -18.13
CA HIS A 206 12.10 -20.12 -19.27
C HIS A 206 13.42 -20.02 -20.07
N PRO A 207 13.41 -19.97 -21.42
CA PRO A 207 14.63 -19.88 -22.23
C PRO A 207 15.60 -18.76 -21.80
N PHE A 208 15.10 -17.55 -21.54
CA PHE A 208 15.96 -16.46 -21.06
C PHE A 208 16.58 -16.71 -19.68
N GLU A 209 15.88 -17.42 -18.79
CA GLU A 209 16.49 -17.85 -17.53
C GLU A 209 17.59 -18.88 -17.80
N LYS A 210 17.36 -19.82 -18.73
CA LYS A 210 18.38 -20.78 -19.14
C LYS A 210 19.61 -20.13 -19.78
N VAL A 211 19.43 -19.03 -20.52
CA VAL A 211 20.55 -18.22 -21.03
C VAL A 211 21.36 -17.59 -19.88
N LEU A 212 20.70 -17.02 -18.87
CA LEU A 212 21.38 -16.48 -17.69
C LEU A 212 22.14 -17.57 -16.94
N HIS A 213 21.51 -18.74 -16.76
CA HIS A 213 22.13 -19.93 -16.21
C HIS A 213 23.40 -20.32 -16.97
N PHE A 214 23.32 -20.51 -18.29
CA PHE A 214 24.47 -20.86 -19.12
C PHE A 214 25.60 -19.82 -19.04
N SER A 215 25.23 -18.53 -19.02
CA SER A 215 26.19 -17.42 -18.95
C SER A 215 27.00 -17.41 -17.65
N LEU A 216 26.46 -17.99 -16.56
CA LEU A 216 27.15 -18.10 -15.27
C LEU A 216 27.85 -19.46 -15.10
N ASP A 217 27.26 -20.53 -15.61
CA ASP A 217 27.76 -21.89 -15.42
C ASP A 217 28.95 -22.24 -16.31
N THR A 218 28.95 -21.72 -17.54
CA THR A 218 29.84 -22.23 -18.60
C THR A 218 30.82 -21.16 -19.07
N VAL A 219 30.32 -19.97 -19.44
CA VAL A 219 31.14 -18.93 -20.09
C VAL A 219 32.37 -18.53 -19.26
N PRO A 220 32.30 -18.29 -17.94
CA PRO A 220 33.47 -17.91 -17.15
C PRO A 220 34.55 -19.01 -17.16
N PHE A 221 34.14 -20.27 -17.07
CA PHE A 221 35.04 -21.43 -17.00
C PHE A 221 35.62 -21.76 -18.38
N LEU A 222 34.86 -21.52 -19.45
CA LEU A 222 35.37 -21.58 -20.82
C LEU A 222 36.50 -20.56 -21.03
N LEU A 223 36.30 -19.32 -20.56
CA LEU A 223 37.31 -18.26 -20.62
C LEU A 223 38.52 -18.54 -19.71
N LEU A 224 38.33 -19.22 -18.58
CA LEU A 224 39.46 -19.66 -17.76
C LEU A 224 40.26 -20.81 -18.40
N GLY A 225 39.79 -21.38 -19.50
CA GLY A 225 40.43 -22.52 -20.15
C GLY A 225 40.22 -23.84 -19.40
N VAL A 226 39.12 -23.98 -18.66
CA VAL A 226 38.78 -25.20 -17.94
C VAL A 226 38.61 -26.36 -18.91
N ALA A 227 39.21 -27.51 -18.59
CA ALA A 227 39.21 -28.68 -19.46
C ALA A 227 37.78 -29.20 -19.74
N PRO A 228 37.48 -29.66 -20.97
CA PRO A 228 36.16 -30.18 -21.34
C PRO A 228 35.66 -31.31 -20.43
N GLU A 229 36.57 -32.15 -19.91
CA GLU A 229 36.28 -33.25 -18.99
C GLU A 229 35.75 -32.73 -17.64
N VAL A 230 36.25 -31.58 -17.16
CA VAL A 230 35.78 -30.93 -15.93
C VAL A 230 34.37 -30.37 -16.14
N LEU A 231 34.14 -29.69 -17.27
CA LEU A 231 32.80 -29.19 -17.64
C LEU A 231 31.79 -30.33 -17.75
N ALA A 232 32.19 -31.44 -18.37
CA ALA A 232 31.36 -32.65 -18.50
C ALA A 232 31.09 -33.32 -17.13
N SER A 233 32.10 -33.38 -16.26
CA SER A 233 31.95 -33.92 -14.89
C SER A 233 30.96 -33.07 -14.08
N TYR A 234 31.07 -31.74 -14.15
CA TYR A 234 30.10 -30.82 -13.55
C TYR A 234 28.69 -31.07 -14.09
N PHE A 235 28.54 -31.19 -15.42
CA PHE A 235 27.24 -31.47 -16.04
C PHE A 235 26.61 -32.76 -15.52
N VAL A 236 27.39 -33.85 -15.38
CA VAL A 236 26.89 -35.12 -14.82
C VAL A 236 26.40 -34.91 -13.39
N LEU A 237 27.22 -34.32 -12.51
CA LEU A 237 26.85 -34.07 -11.11
C LEU A 237 25.61 -33.18 -10.98
N TYR A 238 25.59 -32.07 -11.70
CA TYR A 238 24.48 -31.13 -11.75
C TYR A 238 23.18 -31.79 -12.22
N SER A 239 23.24 -32.53 -13.33
CA SER A 239 22.06 -33.12 -13.96
C SER A 239 21.48 -34.24 -13.12
N VAL A 240 22.33 -35.12 -12.57
CA VAL A 240 21.89 -36.19 -11.68
C VAL A 240 21.28 -35.62 -10.41
N ASN A 241 21.92 -34.62 -9.79
CA ASN A 241 21.36 -33.99 -8.60
C ASN A 241 20.01 -33.33 -8.90
N GLY A 242 19.91 -32.60 -10.01
CA GLY A 242 18.68 -31.94 -10.44
C GLY A 242 17.52 -32.92 -10.65
N LEU A 243 17.78 -34.08 -11.29
CA LEU A 243 16.78 -35.14 -11.45
C LEU A 243 16.26 -35.63 -10.09
N PHE A 244 17.15 -35.84 -9.12
CA PHE A 244 16.75 -36.24 -7.77
C PHE A 244 16.02 -35.15 -6.99
N GLN A 245 16.42 -33.88 -7.12
CA GLN A 245 15.80 -32.77 -6.41
C GLN A 245 14.31 -32.60 -6.76
N HIS A 246 13.96 -32.87 -8.01
CA HIS A 246 12.60 -32.71 -8.51
C HIS A 246 11.80 -34.01 -8.46
N CYS A 247 12.40 -35.14 -8.13
CA CYS A 247 11.67 -36.39 -8.22
C CYS A 247 10.63 -36.55 -7.10
N ASN A 248 9.55 -37.24 -7.43
CA ASN A 248 8.54 -37.71 -6.50
C ASN A 248 8.95 -39.02 -5.83
N VAL A 249 10.23 -39.40 -5.79
CA VAL A 249 10.67 -40.59 -5.06
C VAL A 249 10.69 -40.30 -3.56
N ARG A 250 10.32 -41.29 -2.75
CA ARG A 250 10.48 -41.22 -1.29
C ARG A 250 11.97 -41.30 -0.90
N LEU A 251 12.61 -40.14 -0.74
CA LEU A 251 14.02 -40.00 -0.38
C LEU A 251 14.18 -39.43 1.03
N ARG A 252 15.22 -39.85 1.74
CA ARG A 252 15.61 -39.33 3.06
C ARG A 252 17.11 -39.10 3.06
N TYR A 253 17.54 -37.85 2.99
CA TYR A 253 18.97 -37.51 2.84
C TYR A 253 19.72 -37.53 4.18
N GLY A 254 19.00 -37.41 5.30
CA GLY A 254 19.63 -37.41 6.62
C GLY A 254 20.67 -36.30 6.74
N TRP A 255 21.92 -36.66 7.04
CA TRP A 255 23.04 -35.71 7.14
C TRP A 255 23.42 -35.07 5.79
N LEU A 256 23.09 -35.71 4.66
CA LEU A 256 23.37 -35.14 3.34
C LEU A 256 22.58 -33.84 3.08
N ASN A 257 21.49 -33.57 3.83
CA ASN A 257 20.75 -32.30 3.79
C ASN A 257 21.57 -31.06 4.22
N TYR A 258 22.81 -31.25 4.70
CA TYR A 258 23.75 -30.18 5.05
C TYR A 258 24.88 -29.99 4.02
N VAL A 259 24.92 -30.85 3.00
CA VAL A 259 25.97 -30.79 1.96
C VAL A 259 25.35 -30.59 0.60
N VAL A 260 24.30 -31.35 0.30
CA VAL A 260 23.67 -31.43 -1.01
C VAL A 260 22.33 -30.71 -0.99
N GLY A 261 22.01 -29.99 -2.08
CA GLY A 261 20.64 -29.53 -2.32
C GLY A 261 19.76 -30.74 -2.58
N SER A 262 18.93 -31.13 -1.62
CA SER A 262 18.15 -32.38 -1.66
C SER A 262 16.73 -32.17 -2.18
N ALA A 263 16.06 -33.28 -2.50
CA ALA A 263 14.62 -33.28 -2.78
C ALA A 263 13.81 -32.73 -1.59
N GLU A 264 14.24 -32.99 -0.36
CA GLU A 264 13.54 -32.56 0.84
C GLU A 264 13.62 -31.03 1.02
N THR A 265 14.80 -30.44 0.81
CA THR A 265 15.01 -28.99 0.88
C THR A 265 14.37 -28.26 -0.30
N HIS A 266 14.44 -28.84 -1.49
CA HIS A 266 13.92 -28.21 -2.71
C HIS A 266 12.38 -28.19 -2.73
N ARG A 267 11.71 -29.19 -2.14
CA ARG A 267 10.26 -29.16 -1.91
C ARG A 267 9.82 -27.94 -1.09
N TRP A 268 10.58 -27.53 -0.07
CA TRP A 268 10.32 -26.31 0.70
C TRP A 268 10.51 -25.03 -0.12
N HIS A 269 11.52 -25.03 -0.99
CA HIS A 269 11.73 -23.96 -1.94
C HIS A 269 10.51 -23.77 -2.87
N HIS A 270 9.89 -24.87 -3.30
CA HIS A 270 8.65 -24.85 -4.10
C HIS A 270 7.36 -24.62 -3.31
N ALA A 271 7.42 -24.35 -1.99
CA ALA A 271 6.24 -24.12 -1.18
C ALA A 271 5.36 -23.00 -1.74
N ARG A 272 4.04 -23.17 -1.71
CA ARG A 272 3.12 -22.24 -2.38
C ARG A 272 3.13 -20.82 -1.82
N ASP A 273 3.34 -20.68 -0.51
CA ASP A 273 3.50 -19.37 0.12
C ASP A 273 4.87 -18.79 -0.22
N PRO A 274 4.95 -17.66 -0.96
CA PRO A 274 6.22 -17.04 -1.32
C PRO A 274 7.08 -16.64 -0.12
N LYS A 275 6.49 -16.41 1.05
CA LYS A 275 7.27 -16.12 2.27
C LYS A 275 8.07 -17.33 2.75
N THR A 276 7.56 -18.52 2.49
CA THR A 276 8.14 -19.80 2.90
C THR A 276 9.11 -20.32 1.83
N ALA A 277 8.78 -20.11 0.56
CA ALA A 277 9.62 -20.46 -0.61
C ALA A 277 10.98 -19.74 -0.65
N MET A 278 11.16 -18.69 0.14
CA MET A 278 12.40 -17.89 0.22
C MET A 278 13.51 -18.57 1.02
N CYS A 279 13.82 -19.82 0.69
CA CYS A 279 14.83 -20.66 1.32
C CYS A 279 15.47 -21.62 0.32
N ASN A 280 16.59 -22.26 0.69
CA ASN A 280 17.24 -23.35 -0.03
C ASN A 280 17.51 -23.03 -1.52
N PHE A 281 18.22 -21.94 -1.80
CA PHE A 281 18.51 -21.45 -3.16
C PHE A 281 19.65 -22.19 -3.86
N GLY A 282 20.50 -22.90 -3.12
CA GLY A 282 21.57 -23.71 -3.64
C GLY A 282 21.04 -24.80 -4.55
N ASN A 283 21.67 -24.96 -5.71
CA ASN A 283 21.18 -25.84 -6.75
C ASN A 283 21.79 -27.24 -6.61
N THR A 284 23.10 -27.36 -6.44
CA THR A 284 23.76 -28.66 -6.26
C THR A 284 24.16 -28.87 -4.81
N THR A 285 24.67 -27.82 -4.16
CA THR A 285 25.07 -27.85 -2.75
C THR A 285 24.18 -26.94 -1.93
N ILE A 286 24.13 -27.16 -0.62
CA ILE A 286 23.38 -26.29 0.31
C ILE A 286 24.31 -25.41 1.16
N VAL A 287 25.62 -25.48 0.89
CA VAL A 287 26.68 -24.79 1.63
C VAL A 287 26.44 -23.30 1.67
N TRP A 288 26.05 -22.70 0.53
CA TRP A 288 25.78 -21.27 0.44
C TRP A 288 24.53 -20.86 1.22
N ASP A 289 23.51 -21.71 1.30
CA ASP A 289 22.34 -21.45 2.14
C ASP A 289 22.66 -21.49 3.63
N LEU A 290 23.59 -22.36 4.05
CA LEU A 290 24.08 -22.39 5.43
C LEU A 290 24.88 -21.12 5.74
N VAL A 291 25.81 -20.73 4.87
CA VAL A 291 26.65 -19.53 5.01
C VAL A 291 25.79 -18.26 5.07
N PHE A 292 24.81 -18.13 4.16
CA PHE A 292 23.98 -16.93 4.05
C PHE A 292 22.64 -17.02 4.80
N ARG A 293 22.45 -18.08 5.60
CA ARG A 293 21.30 -18.29 6.49
C ARG A 293 19.94 -18.31 5.78
N THR A 294 19.88 -19.03 4.67
CA THR A 294 18.65 -19.31 3.89
C THR A 294 18.25 -20.79 3.92
N TRP A 295 18.98 -21.63 4.65
CA TRP A 295 18.66 -23.05 4.84
C TRP A 295 17.38 -23.27 5.67
N HIS A 296 16.51 -24.18 5.25
CA HIS A 296 15.25 -24.49 5.92
C HIS A 296 14.75 -25.93 5.71
N LEU A 297 14.51 -26.67 6.80
CA LEU A 297 13.95 -28.05 6.76
C LEU A 297 13.23 -28.48 8.08
N PRO A 298 12.04 -27.95 8.41
CA PRO A 298 11.39 -28.26 9.69
C PRO A 298 10.46 -29.49 9.69
N ARG A 299 9.76 -29.80 8.58
CA ARG A 299 8.70 -30.84 8.44
C ARG A 299 8.48 -31.22 6.96
N PRO A 300 7.60 -32.17 6.59
CA PRO A 300 7.14 -32.31 5.20
C PRO A 300 6.48 -31.01 4.73
N VAL A 301 6.77 -30.56 3.51
CA VAL A 301 6.17 -29.35 2.93
C VAL A 301 4.65 -29.52 2.79
N GLY A 302 3.86 -28.44 2.79
CA GLY A 302 2.43 -28.50 2.46
C GLY A 302 2.18 -28.53 0.94
N ASP A 303 1.33 -27.61 0.47
CA ASP A 303 1.10 -27.36 -0.95
C ASP A 303 2.31 -26.68 -1.59
N ILE A 304 2.63 -27.07 -2.83
CA ILE A 304 3.65 -26.46 -3.67
C ILE A 304 3.02 -25.71 -4.85
N GLY A 305 3.81 -24.93 -5.58
CA GLY A 305 3.41 -24.20 -6.77
C GLY A 305 3.38 -22.69 -6.57
N ILE A 306 2.73 -21.94 -7.46
CA ILE A 306 2.52 -20.50 -7.28
C ILE A 306 1.12 -20.17 -6.74
N MET A 307 0.95 -18.98 -6.17
CA MET A 307 -0.35 -18.53 -5.64
C MET A 307 -1.43 -18.40 -6.73
N ASP A 308 -1.05 -18.17 -7.98
CA ASP A 308 -1.97 -18.05 -9.11
C ASP A 308 -2.31 -19.42 -9.69
N ARG A 309 -3.45 -20.00 -9.25
CA ARG A 309 -3.94 -21.29 -9.75
C ARG A 309 -4.42 -21.23 -11.21
N GLY A 310 -4.57 -20.04 -11.79
CA GLY A 310 -4.95 -19.84 -13.19
C GLY A 310 -3.77 -19.72 -14.14
N TYR A 311 -2.54 -19.93 -13.65
CA TYR A 311 -1.35 -19.86 -14.49
C TYR A 311 -1.36 -20.94 -15.58
N PRO A 312 -1.02 -20.62 -16.84
CA PRO A 312 -1.06 -21.60 -17.92
C PRO A 312 -0.13 -22.78 -17.65
N LYS A 313 -0.55 -24.00 -18.04
CA LYS A 313 0.23 -25.24 -17.83
C LYS A 313 0.92 -25.76 -19.10
N ASP A 314 0.52 -25.26 -20.26
CA ASP A 314 1.11 -25.63 -21.55
C ASP A 314 2.38 -24.83 -21.85
N PHE A 315 3.28 -25.44 -22.61
CA PHE A 315 4.59 -24.88 -22.97
C PHE A 315 4.49 -23.49 -23.62
N TRP A 316 3.67 -23.35 -24.66
CA TRP A 316 3.62 -22.13 -25.48
C TRP A 316 3.08 -20.93 -24.71
N SER A 317 2.03 -21.12 -23.93
CA SER A 317 1.49 -20.06 -23.08
C SER A 317 2.51 -19.63 -22.04
N GLN A 318 3.27 -20.55 -21.45
CA GLN A 318 4.32 -20.23 -20.48
C GLN A 318 5.51 -19.46 -21.08
N MET A 319 5.74 -19.51 -22.41
CA MET A 319 6.76 -18.68 -23.07
C MET A 319 6.36 -17.20 -23.16
N VAL A 320 5.06 -16.92 -23.26
CA VAL A 320 4.56 -15.54 -23.43
C VAL A 320 4.10 -14.93 -22.10
N THR A 321 3.70 -15.76 -21.14
CA THR A 321 3.14 -15.34 -19.85
C THR A 321 4.05 -14.39 -19.05
N PRO A 322 5.38 -14.62 -18.96
CA PRO A 322 6.30 -13.70 -18.26
C PRO A 322 6.23 -12.25 -18.77
N PHE A 323 5.90 -12.08 -20.05
CA PHE A 323 5.78 -10.78 -20.73
C PHE A 323 4.36 -10.20 -20.69
N GLY A 324 3.37 -11.02 -20.29
CA GLY A 324 1.98 -10.66 -20.07
C GLY A 324 1.76 -9.81 -18.80
N SER A 325 0.59 -9.18 -18.72
CA SER A 325 0.12 -8.50 -17.50
C SER A 325 -0.72 -9.47 -16.68
N ARG A 326 -0.36 -9.69 -15.41
CA ARG A 326 -1.21 -10.41 -14.46
C ARG A 326 -2.53 -9.63 -14.27
N GLY A 327 -3.65 -10.21 -14.69
CA GLY A 327 -5.01 -9.77 -14.34
C GLY A 327 -5.37 -8.35 -14.79
N GLY A 328 -5.51 -8.12 -16.09
CA GLY A 328 -6.01 -6.86 -16.66
C GLY A 328 -5.39 -6.56 -18.02
N ARG A 329 -6.14 -5.85 -18.87
CA ARG A 329 -5.80 -5.40 -20.23
C ARG A 329 -4.31 -5.02 -20.32
N ARG A 330 -3.56 -5.63 -21.27
CA ARG A 330 -2.12 -5.35 -21.46
C ARG A 330 -1.89 -3.85 -21.51
N PRO A 331 -1.07 -3.26 -20.62
CA PRO A 331 -0.73 -1.85 -20.75
C PRO A 331 -0.03 -1.69 -22.09
N THR A 332 -0.52 -0.77 -22.91
CA THR A 332 0.10 -0.43 -24.19
C THR A 332 1.56 -0.04 -23.98
N LEU A 333 2.41 -0.13 -25.01
CA LEU A 333 3.80 0.35 -24.91
C LEU A 333 3.84 1.81 -24.40
N LYS A 334 2.88 2.63 -24.85
CA LYS A 334 2.65 4.01 -24.36
C LYS A 334 2.39 4.05 -22.85
N ALA A 335 1.58 3.15 -22.30
CA ALA A 335 1.30 3.08 -20.86
C ALA A 335 2.55 2.64 -20.05
N ARG A 336 3.32 1.66 -20.54
CA ARG A 336 4.57 1.23 -19.88
C ARG A 336 5.63 2.33 -19.90
N LEU A 337 5.74 3.05 -21.02
CA LEU A 337 6.62 4.23 -21.13
C LEU A 337 6.15 5.34 -20.19
N ALA A 338 4.84 5.61 -20.13
CA ALA A 338 4.28 6.60 -19.21
C ALA A 338 4.57 6.24 -17.75
N ASP A 339 4.39 4.98 -17.34
CA ASP A 339 4.70 4.50 -15.99
C ASP A 339 6.18 4.70 -15.65
N THR A 340 7.06 4.33 -16.58
CA THR A 340 8.50 4.51 -16.42
C THR A 340 8.87 5.98 -16.31
N LEU A 341 8.34 6.83 -17.19
CA LEU A 341 8.58 8.27 -17.18
C LEU A 341 8.05 8.93 -15.91
N ILE A 342 6.86 8.55 -15.43
CA ILE A 342 6.28 9.02 -14.17
C ILE A 342 7.19 8.60 -13.01
N ALA A 343 7.58 7.33 -12.94
CA ALA A 343 8.45 6.81 -11.89
C ALA A 343 9.81 7.53 -11.88
N VAL A 344 10.44 7.71 -13.04
CA VAL A 344 11.70 8.45 -13.21
C VAL A 344 11.52 9.91 -12.77
N ARG A 345 10.46 10.59 -13.22
CA ARG A 345 10.18 11.99 -12.85
C ARG A 345 9.96 12.17 -11.35
N LEU A 346 9.25 11.25 -10.69
CA LEU A 346 9.04 11.27 -9.25
C LEU A 346 10.34 10.97 -8.48
N ARG A 347 11.18 10.05 -8.98
CA ARG A 347 12.52 9.80 -8.42
C ARG A 347 13.41 11.03 -8.54
N ILE A 348 13.47 11.67 -9.71
CA ILE A 348 14.22 12.92 -9.93
C ILE A 348 13.70 14.01 -9.01
N THR A 349 12.38 14.20 -8.93
CA THR A 349 11.77 15.19 -8.02
C THR A 349 12.26 14.97 -6.59
N ARG A 350 12.26 13.73 -6.11
CA ARG A 350 12.76 13.41 -4.77
C ARG A 350 14.25 13.70 -4.64
N LEU A 351 15.08 13.33 -5.62
CA LEU A 351 16.53 13.57 -5.59
C LEU A 351 16.87 15.07 -5.58
N VAL A 352 16.12 15.88 -6.33
CA VAL A 352 16.32 17.34 -6.43
C VAL A 352 15.80 18.07 -5.17
N GLU A 353 14.63 17.67 -4.68
CA GLU A 353 13.98 18.38 -3.58
C GLU A 353 14.46 17.91 -2.19
N ALA A 354 14.91 16.66 -2.04
CA ALA A 354 15.35 16.15 -0.73
C ALA A 354 16.51 16.96 -0.11
N PRO A 355 17.58 17.35 -0.84
CA PRO A 355 18.63 18.21 -0.28
C PRO A 355 18.14 19.62 0.06
N ARG A 356 17.18 20.16 -0.69
CA ARG A 356 16.57 21.47 -0.40
C ARG A 356 15.74 21.42 0.87
N ILE A 357 14.87 20.41 0.99
CA ILE A 357 14.07 20.16 2.18
C ILE A 357 15.02 19.94 3.36
N ALA A 358 15.98 19.02 3.28
CA ALA A 358 16.90 18.72 4.37
C ALA A 358 17.67 19.95 4.89
N ARG A 359 18.10 20.85 4.00
CA ARG A 359 18.70 22.14 4.40
C ARG A 359 17.71 23.05 5.11
N ALA A 360 16.50 23.21 4.57
CA ALA A 360 15.43 23.98 5.20
C ALA A 360 15.07 23.42 6.59
N LEU A 361 15.19 22.10 6.81
CA LEU A 361 14.82 21.48 8.08
C LEU A 361 15.80 21.76 9.23
N ARG A 362 17.06 22.07 8.90
CA ARG A 362 18.10 22.37 9.89
C ARG A 362 17.95 23.76 10.49
N ASP A 363 17.40 24.70 9.71
CA ASP A 363 17.12 26.07 10.13
C ASP A 363 15.79 26.53 9.49
N PRO A 364 14.65 26.12 10.08
CA PRO A 364 13.33 26.45 9.54
C PRO A 364 13.07 27.96 9.57
N MET A 365 13.60 28.67 10.56
CA MET A 365 13.35 30.10 10.73
C MET A 365 14.07 30.96 9.71
N ARG A 366 15.25 30.56 9.23
CA ARG A 366 15.88 31.24 8.08
C ARG A 366 14.98 31.23 6.85
N VAL A 367 14.32 30.11 6.56
CA VAL A 367 13.40 29.99 5.41
C VAL A 367 12.12 30.80 5.65
N GLN A 368 11.54 30.72 6.85
CA GLN A 368 10.33 31.46 7.22
C GLN A 368 10.54 32.99 7.21
N ARG A 369 11.64 33.49 7.78
CA ARG A 369 11.97 34.92 7.78
C ARG A 369 12.17 35.45 6.36
N ALA A 370 12.88 34.71 5.51
CA ALA A 370 13.06 35.07 4.11
C ALA A 370 11.73 35.10 3.34
N LEU A 371 10.84 34.13 3.61
CA LEU A 371 9.50 34.09 3.03
C LEU A 371 8.65 35.29 3.47
N LEU A 372 8.62 35.58 4.77
CA LEU A 372 7.86 36.70 5.33
C LEU A 372 8.35 38.04 4.76
N ALA A 373 9.67 38.28 4.79
CA ALA A 373 10.28 39.49 4.23
C ALA A 373 9.94 39.68 2.75
N ARG A 374 9.91 38.59 1.97
CA ARG A 374 9.47 38.63 0.57
C ARG A 374 7.99 39.03 0.45
N ILE A 375 7.09 38.38 1.19
CA ILE A 375 5.65 38.66 1.16
C ILE A 375 5.37 40.12 1.53
N VAL A 376 5.98 40.63 2.60
CA VAL A 376 5.84 42.01 3.06
C VAL A 376 6.36 42.98 2.00
N ARG A 377 7.55 42.73 1.45
CA ARG A 377 8.15 43.60 0.43
C ARG A 377 7.33 43.66 -0.85
N GLU A 378 6.87 42.52 -1.35
CA GLU A 378 6.09 42.42 -2.59
C GLU A 378 4.73 43.12 -2.45
N ASN A 379 4.12 43.07 -1.27
CA ASN A 379 2.78 43.62 -1.03
C ASN A 379 2.77 44.97 -0.30
N ARG A 380 3.92 45.64 -0.16
CA ARG A 380 4.02 46.91 0.60
C ARG A 380 3.14 48.05 0.07
N ALA A 381 2.85 48.03 -1.23
CA ALA A 381 2.10 49.06 -1.93
C ALA A 381 0.62 48.70 -2.14
N THR A 382 0.15 47.59 -1.57
CA THR A 382 -1.28 47.26 -1.59
C THR A 382 -2.04 48.13 -0.59
N THR A 383 -3.37 48.17 -0.68
CA THR A 383 -4.20 48.88 0.30
C THR A 383 -3.94 48.37 1.72
N PHE A 384 -3.98 47.05 1.93
CA PHE A 384 -3.64 46.42 3.21
C PHE A 384 -2.20 46.73 3.64
N GLY A 385 -1.25 46.70 2.70
CA GLY A 385 0.16 46.97 2.99
C GLY A 385 0.42 48.40 3.47
N ARG A 386 -0.28 49.39 2.91
CA ARG A 386 -0.21 50.79 3.37
C ARG A 386 -0.85 50.97 4.74
N GLU A 387 -2.06 50.44 4.93
CA GLU A 387 -2.81 50.56 6.20
C GLU A 387 -2.08 49.93 7.39
N HIS A 388 -1.37 48.82 7.16
CA HIS A 388 -0.59 48.14 8.18
C HIS A 388 0.92 48.44 8.14
N GLY A 389 1.34 49.48 7.40
CA GLY A 389 2.70 50.01 7.45
C GLY A 389 3.80 49.02 7.02
N PHE A 390 3.56 48.21 5.98
CA PHE A 390 4.51 47.19 5.49
C PHE A 390 5.89 47.76 5.12
N ALA A 391 5.97 49.03 4.75
CA ALA A 391 7.23 49.71 4.46
C ALA A 391 8.18 49.79 5.66
N HIS A 392 7.66 49.69 6.89
CA HIS A 392 8.42 49.80 8.14
C HIS A 392 8.64 48.46 8.84
N ILE A 393 8.32 47.34 8.18
CA ILE A 393 8.48 46.00 8.76
C ILE A 393 9.84 45.43 8.35
N ALA A 394 10.78 45.38 9.31
CA ALA A 394 12.11 44.81 9.11
C ALA A 394 12.30 43.43 9.76
N SER A 395 11.47 43.11 10.76
CA SER A 395 11.55 41.90 11.57
C SER A 395 10.20 41.17 11.69
N TYR A 396 10.20 39.97 12.27
CA TYR A 396 8.94 39.28 12.61
C TYR A 396 8.20 40.03 13.72
N GLU A 397 8.94 40.59 14.67
CA GLU A 397 8.42 41.34 15.80
C GLU A 397 7.68 42.60 15.32
N ASP A 398 8.26 43.33 14.36
CA ASP A 398 7.59 44.46 13.68
C ASP A 398 6.30 44.03 12.98
N TYR A 399 6.35 42.87 12.32
CA TYR A 399 5.20 42.31 11.60
C TYR A 399 4.07 41.94 12.55
N ALA A 400 4.39 41.26 13.65
CA ALA A 400 3.41 40.83 14.65
C ALA A 400 2.78 42.02 15.41
N GLN A 401 3.49 43.14 15.55
CA GLN A 401 2.96 44.36 16.17
C GLN A 401 2.04 45.16 15.25
N ARG A 402 2.36 45.25 13.95
CA ARG A 402 1.62 46.10 12.99
C ARG A 402 0.45 45.39 12.31
N VAL A 403 0.57 44.08 12.12
CA VAL A 403 -0.44 43.27 11.44
C VAL A 403 -1.26 42.52 12.49
N PRO A 404 -2.58 42.78 12.61
CA PRO A 404 -3.42 42.08 13.56
C PRO A 404 -3.66 40.64 13.12
N VAL A 405 -4.01 39.77 14.08
CA VAL A 405 -4.53 38.44 13.76
C VAL A 405 -5.98 38.58 13.31
N CYS A 406 -6.27 38.06 12.13
CA CYS A 406 -7.54 38.29 11.43
C CYS A 406 -8.29 36.99 11.15
N GLU A 407 -9.62 37.04 11.28
CA GLU A 407 -10.50 36.06 10.66
C GLU A 407 -10.83 36.46 9.22
N PHE A 408 -11.53 35.59 8.49
CA PHE A 408 -11.83 35.83 7.07
C PHE A 408 -12.65 37.10 6.85
N GLU A 409 -13.58 37.40 7.76
CA GLU A 409 -14.47 38.55 7.63
C GLU A 409 -13.73 39.89 7.70
N ALA A 410 -12.60 39.96 8.40
CA ALA A 410 -11.74 41.14 8.39
C ALA A 410 -11.04 41.34 7.03
N LEU A 411 -10.80 40.26 6.28
CA LEU A 411 -10.16 40.31 4.95
C LEU A 411 -11.17 40.45 3.81
N ARG A 412 -12.46 40.16 4.06
CA ARG A 412 -13.52 40.17 3.05
C ARG A 412 -13.65 41.51 2.30
N PRO A 413 -13.62 42.69 2.94
CA PRO A 413 -13.74 43.95 2.22
C PRO A 413 -12.64 44.17 1.17
N TYR A 414 -11.41 43.75 1.47
CA TYR A 414 -10.29 43.84 0.53
C TYR A 414 -10.47 42.87 -0.66
N ILE A 415 -10.92 41.65 -0.39
CA ILE A 415 -11.21 40.65 -1.42
C ILE A 415 -12.34 41.13 -2.33
N GLU A 416 -13.41 41.66 -1.76
CA GLU A 416 -14.56 42.18 -2.50
C GLU A 416 -14.17 43.42 -3.34
N ALA A 417 -13.30 44.28 -2.82
CA ALA A 417 -12.72 45.39 -3.58
C ALA A 417 -11.89 44.91 -4.78
N GLU A 418 -11.10 43.86 -4.61
CA GLU A 418 -10.30 43.26 -5.69
C GLU A 418 -11.19 42.56 -6.74
N ILE A 419 -12.33 42.00 -6.32
CA ILE A 419 -13.31 41.37 -7.22
C ILE A 419 -14.17 42.39 -7.97
N THR A 420 -14.59 43.47 -7.33
CA THR A 420 -15.56 44.42 -7.92
C THR A 420 -14.88 45.60 -8.58
N ARG A 421 -13.79 46.11 -8.01
CA ARG A 421 -13.09 47.33 -8.45
C ARG A 421 -11.73 47.05 -9.09
N GLY A 422 -11.20 45.82 -8.97
CA GLY A 422 -9.89 45.45 -9.49
C GLY A 422 -8.71 46.11 -8.74
N GLU A 423 -8.95 46.60 -7.53
CA GLU A 423 -7.93 47.25 -6.70
C GLU A 423 -6.91 46.22 -6.18
N PRO A 424 -5.60 46.51 -6.19
CA PRO A 424 -4.58 45.67 -5.56
C PRO A 424 -4.66 45.81 -4.03
N ALA A 425 -5.67 45.18 -3.44
CA ALA A 425 -6.06 45.39 -2.05
C ALA A 425 -5.24 44.52 -1.08
N LEU A 426 -5.20 43.20 -1.32
CA LEU A 426 -4.41 42.27 -0.51
C LEU A 426 -3.06 41.95 -1.14
N THR A 427 -3.01 41.73 -2.45
CA THR A 427 -1.79 41.34 -3.16
C THR A 427 -1.47 42.29 -4.31
N ALA A 428 -0.18 42.55 -4.54
CA ALA A 428 0.26 43.40 -5.65
C ALA A 428 0.06 42.70 -7.01
N ALA A 429 0.20 41.38 -7.04
CA ALA A 429 -0.15 40.57 -8.20
C ALA A 429 -1.65 40.27 -8.20
N SER A 430 -2.34 40.49 -9.31
CA SER A 430 -3.76 40.12 -9.42
C SER A 430 -3.96 38.60 -9.32
N PRO A 431 -5.00 38.11 -8.62
CA PRO A 431 -5.30 36.69 -8.59
C PRO A 431 -5.61 36.14 -9.97
N VAL A 432 -5.08 34.95 -10.24
CA VAL A 432 -5.39 34.21 -11.47
C VAL A 432 -6.67 33.38 -11.35
N ARG A 433 -7.10 33.09 -10.12
CA ARG A 433 -8.34 32.38 -9.78
C ARG A 433 -8.64 32.50 -8.28
N TYR A 434 -9.79 32.00 -7.87
CA TYR A 434 -10.20 31.95 -6.47
C TYR A 434 -10.51 30.52 -6.00
N VAL A 435 -10.21 30.22 -4.75
CA VAL A 435 -10.69 29.02 -4.07
C VAL A 435 -11.94 29.39 -3.30
N ARG A 436 -13.07 28.76 -3.64
CA ARG A 436 -14.35 29.03 -2.97
C ARG A 436 -14.63 28.03 -1.86
N THR A 437 -15.09 28.52 -0.70
CA THR A 437 -15.57 27.69 0.42
C THR A 437 -16.93 28.13 0.90
N SER A 438 -17.74 27.20 1.41
CA SER A 438 -18.97 27.52 2.14
C SER A 438 -18.59 28.10 3.50
N GLY A 439 -18.75 29.41 3.67
CA GLY A 439 -18.53 30.09 4.95
C GLY A 439 -19.61 29.71 5.97
N THR A 440 -19.31 29.83 7.27
CA THR A 440 -20.26 29.60 8.37
C THR A 440 -21.37 30.67 8.44
N THR A 441 -21.19 31.80 7.75
CA THR A 441 -22.07 32.97 7.70
C THR A 441 -23.04 32.95 6.51
N GLY A 442 -23.13 31.84 5.76
CA GLY A 442 -23.98 31.71 4.57
C GLY A 442 -23.39 32.33 3.30
N LYS A 443 -22.55 33.37 3.41
CA LYS A 443 -21.78 33.92 2.27
C LYS A 443 -20.52 33.08 2.01
N PRO A 444 -20.29 32.63 0.75
CA PRO A 444 -19.04 31.94 0.41
C PRO A 444 -17.80 32.78 0.70
N LYS A 445 -16.70 32.10 1.04
CA LYS A 445 -15.37 32.71 1.15
C LYS A 445 -14.64 32.49 -0.16
N ASP A 446 -14.27 33.57 -0.84
CA ASP A 446 -13.48 33.55 -2.06
C ASP A 446 -12.02 33.86 -1.74
N ILE A 447 -11.20 32.83 -1.61
CA ILE A 447 -9.79 32.98 -1.25
C ILE A 447 -8.98 33.25 -2.53
N PRO A 448 -8.31 34.40 -2.65
CA PRO A 448 -7.53 34.73 -3.84
C PRO A 448 -6.37 33.75 -4.04
N LEU A 449 -6.07 33.41 -5.29
CA LEU A 449 -4.90 32.61 -5.64
C LEU A 449 -4.06 33.31 -6.72
N VAL A 450 -2.92 33.83 -6.30
CA VAL A 450 -1.93 34.44 -7.20
C VAL A 450 -1.05 33.38 -7.86
N ALA A 451 -0.51 33.68 -9.05
CA ALA A 451 0.27 32.71 -9.83
C ALA A 451 1.48 32.12 -9.07
N PRO A 452 2.30 32.90 -8.33
CA PRO A 452 3.42 32.33 -7.57
C PRO A 452 2.98 31.33 -6.50
N HIS A 453 1.83 31.59 -5.85
CA HIS A 453 1.28 30.69 -4.85
C HIS A 453 0.79 29.38 -5.49
N LEU A 454 0.11 29.45 -6.64
CA LEU A 454 -0.31 28.26 -7.40
C LEU A 454 0.89 27.38 -7.81
N VAL A 455 2.00 27.99 -8.24
CA VAL A 455 3.25 27.28 -8.54
C VAL A 455 3.79 26.57 -7.30
N ALA A 456 3.78 27.23 -6.14
CA ALA A 456 4.20 26.63 -4.88
C ALA A 456 3.31 25.43 -4.48
N LEU A 457 1.98 25.56 -4.56
CA LEU A 457 1.04 24.48 -4.26
C LEU A 457 1.22 23.28 -5.20
N THR A 458 1.46 23.53 -6.49
CA THR A 458 1.74 22.48 -7.49
C THR A 458 3.06 21.76 -7.16
N ARG A 459 4.11 22.49 -6.77
CA ARG A 459 5.38 21.91 -6.32
C ARG A 459 5.20 21.08 -5.06
N ILE A 460 4.48 21.58 -4.05
CA ILE A 460 4.18 20.85 -2.81
C ILE A 460 3.44 19.54 -3.12
N HIS A 461 2.44 19.59 -4.00
CA HIS A 461 1.71 18.40 -4.42
C HIS A 461 2.62 17.38 -5.10
N ARG A 462 3.47 17.83 -6.03
CA ARG A 462 4.45 16.97 -6.71
C ARG A 462 5.42 16.29 -5.74
N ILE A 463 5.88 17.03 -4.71
CA ILE A 463 6.73 16.48 -3.66
C ILE A 463 5.96 15.40 -2.86
N ALA A 464 4.74 15.69 -2.43
CA ALA A 464 3.93 14.72 -1.69
C ALA A 464 3.70 13.42 -2.47
N VAL A 465 3.37 13.52 -3.76
CA VAL A 465 3.21 12.34 -4.64
C VAL A 465 4.53 11.58 -4.82
N ALA A 466 5.68 12.27 -4.88
CA ALA A 466 6.97 11.60 -4.95
C ALA A 466 7.29 10.76 -3.70
N TYR A 467 6.86 11.22 -2.51
CA TYR A 467 6.96 10.45 -1.28
C TYR A 467 5.93 9.31 -1.20
N GLN A 468 4.72 9.49 -1.73
CA GLN A 468 3.76 8.39 -1.91
C GLN A 468 4.32 7.30 -2.82
N HIS A 469 4.92 7.67 -3.95
CA HIS A 469 5.59 6.72 -4.85
C HIS A 469 6.77 6.02 -4.20
N ARG A 470 7.58 6.71 -3.38
CA ARG A 470 8.61 6.06 -2.55
C ARG A 470 8.00 5.01 -1.61
N ALA A 471 6.84 5.32 -1.03
CA ALA A 471 6.18 4.47 -0.07
C ALA A 471 5.42 3.30 -0.71
N CYS A 472 4.91 3.42 -1.93
CA CYS A 472 4.23 2.36 -2.66
C CYS A 472 4.35 2.58 -4.18
N PRO A 473 5.47 2.18 -4.82
CA PRO A 473 5.66 2.34 -6.26
C PRO A 473 4.59 1.63 -7.09
N GLU A 474 4.12 0.48 -6.60
CA GLU A 474 3.16 -0.39 -7.29
C GLU A 474 1.80 0.27 -7.49
N ALA A 475 1.46 1.28 -6.69
CA ALA A 475 0.26 2.08 -6.84
C ALA A 475 0.26 2.96 -8.09
N PHE A 476 1.42 3.16 -8.71
CA PHE A 476 1.59 4.05 -9.86
C PHE A 476 1.69 3.29 -11.19
N HIS A 477 1.48 1.97 -11.20
CA HIS A 477 1.54 1.13 -12.42
C HIS A 477 0.17 0.91 -13.08
N GLY A 478 -0.93 1.18 -12.37
CA GLY A 478 -2.28 0.98 -12.90
C GLY A 478 -3.08 2.27 -13.01
N SER A 479 -4.39 2.13 -13.16
CA SER A 479 -5.32 3.26 -13.16
C SER A 479 -5.42 3.90 -11.77
N ILE A 480 -5.70 5.21 -11.78
CA ILE A 480 -5.80 6.03 -10.59
C ILE A 480 -7.26 6.48 -10.44
N LEU A 481 -7.90 6.09 -9.35
CA LEU A 481 -9.22 6.58 -8.97
C LEU A 481 -9.05 7.73 -7.97
N VAL A 482 -9.08 8.97 -8.45
CA VAL A 482 -9.06 10.16 -7.61
C VAL A 482 -10.43 10.82 -7.64
N ILE A 483 -11.02 11.03 -6.48
CA ILE A 483 -12.32 11.66 -6.32
C ILE A 483 -12.11 12.94 -5.50
N VAL A 484 -12.25 14.07 -6.18
CA VAL A 484 -12.09 15.42 -5.63
C VAL A 484 -13.25 16.30 -6.07
N SER A 485 -13.42 17.44 -5.40
CA SER A 485 -14.36 18.47 -5.86
C SER A 485 -13.89 19.12 -7.18
N PRO A 486 -14.79 19.75 -7.94
CA PRO A 486 -14.47 20.36 -9.24
C PRO A 486 -13.38 21.42 -9.18
N ALA A 487 -12.59 21.51 -10.25
CA ALA A 487 -11.57 22.54 -10.42
C ALA A 487 -12.15 23.90 -10.85
N LEU A 488 -13.29 23.86 -11.54
CA LEU A 488 -14.05 24.99 -12.03
C LEU A 488 -15.49 24.79 -11.58
N GLU A 489 -16.01 25.72 -10.79
CA GLU A 489 -17.40 25.77 -10.35
C GLU A 489 -18.14 26.95 -10.99
N GLY A 490 -17.41 27.99 -11.42
CA GLY A 490 -17.96 29.13 -12.14
C GLY A 490 -16.96 30.28 -12.27
N THR A 491 -17.47 31.47 -12.56
CA THR A 491 -16.69 32.70 -12.75
C THR A 491 -17.21 33.81 -11.83
N LEU A 492 -16.32 34.62 -11.27
CA LEU A 492 -16.68 35.79 -10.45
C LEU A 492 -16.97 37.03 -11.33
N ALA A 493 -17.43 38.13 -10.72
CA ALA A 493 -17.75 39.38 -11.41
C ALA A 493 -16.57 39.98 -12.20
N ASN A 494 -15.33 39.77 -11.74
CA ASN A 494 -14.11 40.17 -12.46
C ASN A 494 -13.68 39.20 -13.58
N GLY A 495 -14.54 38.25 -13.98
CA GLY A 495 -14.21 37.26 -15.00
C GLY A 495 -13.20 36.19 -14.57
N ARG A 496 -12.78 36.15 -13.29
CA ARG A 496 -11.83 35.13 -12.81
C ARG A 496 -12.55 33.84 -12.40
N PRO A 497 -12.02 32.66 -12.77
CA PRO A 497 -12.63 31.39 -12.42
C PRO A 497 -12.49 31.11 -10.92
N TYR A 498 -13.47 30.41 -10.35
CA TYR A 498 -13.39 29.87 -9.00
C TYR A 498 -13.69 28.36 -8.96
N GLY A 499 -13.17 27.69 -7.94
CA GLY A 499 -13.42 26.26 -7.72
C GLY A 499 -12.79 25.76 -6.42
N SER A 500 -12.70 24.43 -6.27
CA SER A 500 -12.10 23.83 -5.08
C SER A 500 -10.57 23.73 -5.17
N ALA A 501 -9.87 23.89 -4.05
CA ALA A 501 -8.41 23.73 -4.00
C ALA A 501 -7.96 22.34 -4.49
N SER A 502 -8.66 21.28 -4.08
CA SER A 502 -8.38 19.91 -4.50
C SER A 502 -8.56 19.70 -6.00
N GLY A 503 -9.62 20.27 -6.59
CA GLY A 503 -9.89 20.20 -8.01
C GLY A 503 -8.85 20.97 -8.82
N ILE A 504 -8.49 22.19 -8.39
CA ILE A 504 -7.47 23.02 -9.03
C ILE A 504 -6.13 22.29 -9.07
N VAL A 505 -5.70 21.68 -7.96
CA VAL A 505 -4.45 20.91 -7.92
C VAL A 505 -4.53 19.68 -8.80
N ALA A 506 -5.65 18.94 -8.78
CA ALA A 506 -5.85 17.77 -9.63
C ALA A 506 -5.83 18.13 -11.13
N GLY A 507 -6.47 19.23 -11.53
CA GLY A 507 -6.50 19.72 -12.92
C GLY A 507 -5.12 20.11 -13.46
N ASN A 508 -4.25 20.63 -12.60
CA ASN A 508 -2.86 20.97 -12.94
C ASN A 508 -1.91 19.76 -13.03
N THR A 509 -2.42 18.53 -12.85
CA THR A 509 -1.65 17.31 -13.04
C THR A 509 -1.23 17.16 -14.51
N PRO A 510 0.02 16.75 -14.82
CA PRO A 510 0.47 16.57 -16.20
C PRO A 510 -0.41 15.61 -17.00
N ARG A 511 -0.59 15.88 -18.31
CA ARG A 511 -1.47 15.11 -19.22
C ARG A 511 -1.19 13.60 -19.17
N ALA A 512 0.08 13.20 -19.18
CA ALA A 512 0.47 11.77 -19.12
C ALA A 512 -0.02 11.05 -17.86
N VAL A 513 -0.17 11.77 -16.73
CA VAL A 513 -0.73 11.21 -15.49
C VAL A 513 -2.26 11.29 -15.51
N ARG A 514 -2.85 12.37 -16.05
CA ARG A 514 -4.32 12.50 -16.19
C ARG A 514 -4.91 11.41 -17.08
N GLU A 515 -4.19 10.93 -18.09
CA GLU A 515 -4.63 9.79 -18.92
C GLU A 515 -4.79 8.49 -18.10
N LYS A 516 -4.20 8.41 -16.90
CA LYS A 516 -4.39 7.27 -15.98
C LYS A 516 -5.62 7.41 -15.08
N PHE A 517 -6.21 8.60 -15.01
CA PHE A 517 -7.37 8.86 -14.15
C PHE A 517 -8.59 8.15 -14.72
N VAL A 518 -9.27 7.39 -13.85
CA VAL A 518 -10.51 6.68 -14.22
C VAL A 518 -11.64 7.66 -14.49
N VAL A 519 -11.71 8.72 -13.69
CA VAL A 519 -12.84 9.65 -13.65
C VAL A 519 -12.46 10.93 -14.41
N PRO A 520 -13.24 11.31 -15.44
CA PRO A 520 -13.07 12.59 -16.12
C PRO A 520 -13.41 13.77 -15.21
N PRO A 521 -12.78 14.95 -15.36
CA PRO A 521 -13.11 16.13 -14.57
C PRO A 521 -14.59 16.54 -14.63
N GLU A 522 -15.24 16.34 -15.77
CA GLU A 522 -16.65 16.67 -16.02
C GLU A 522 -17.59 15.85 -15.13
N VAL A 523 -17.26 14.57 -14.89
CA VAL A 523 -18.03 13.69 -13.98
C VAL A 523 -17.98 14.20 -12.55
N LEU A 524 -16.87 14.81 -12.13
CA LEU A 524 -16.75 15.38 -10.77
C LEU A 524 -17.65 16.61 -10.56
N ALA A 525 -18.06 17.27 -11.65
CA ALA A 525 -18.92 18.46 -11.63
C ALA A 525 -20.43 18.16 -11.58
N ILE A 526 -20.83 16.88 -11.64
CA ILE A 526 -22.24 16.50 -11.54
C ILE A 526 -22.82 16.91 -10.17
N ALA A 527 -23.90 17.70 -10.21
CA ALA A 527 -24.58 18.20 -9.02
C ALA A 527 -25.27 17.08 -8.22
N ASP A 528 -26.02 16.19 -8.88
CA ASP A 528 -26.63 15.03 -8.24
C ASP A 528 -25.54 14.03 -7.78
N SER A 529 -25.34 13.94 -6.48
CA SER A 529 -24.31 13.08 -5.91
C SER A 529 -24.57 11.59 -6.11
N ARG A 530 -25.82 11.14 -6.10
CA ARG A 530 -26.13 9.71 -6.30
C ARG A 530 -25.78 9.31 -7.72
N VAL A 531 -26.19 10.10 -8.72
CA VAL A 531 -25.83 9.91 -10.13
C VAL A 531 -24.31 9.97 -10.30
N LYS A 532 -23.65 10.97 -9.70
CA LYS A 532 -22.19 11.15 -9.73
C LYS A 532 -21.43 9.92 -9.23
N TYR A 533 -21.73 9.45 -8.01
CA TYR A 533 -20.99 8.33 -7.41
C TYR A 533 -21.31 6.98 -8.08
N LEU A 534 -22.55 6.78 -8.56
CA LEU A 534 -22.90 5.58 -9.34
C LEU A 534 -22.20 5.57 -10.70
N LEU A 535 -22.07 6.73 -11.37
CA LEU A 535 -21.31 6.83 -12.60
C LEU A 535 -19.81 6.63 -12.37
N ILE A 536 -19.24 7.18 -11.29
CA ILE A 536 -17.86 6.92 -10.87
C ILE A 536 -17.64 5.42 -10.63
N LEU A 537 -18.54 4.76 -9.89
CA LEU A 537 -18.50 3.31 -9.68
C LEU A 537 -18.53 2.58 -11.00
N ARG A 538 -19.49 2.90 -11.88
CA ARG A 538 -19.63 2.25 -13.18
C ARG A 538 -18.36 2.36 -14.01
N LEU A 539 -17.74 3.54 -14.07
CA LEU A 539 -16.46 3.76 -14.77
C LEU A 539 -15.31 2.98 -14.11
N ALA A 540 -15.25 2.95 -12.78
CA ALA A 540 -14.20 2.27 -12.03
C ALA A 540 -14.31 0.74 -12.11
N LEU A 541 -15.52 0.17 -12.11
CA LEU A 541 -15.74 -1.28 -12.17
C LEU A 541 -15.22 -1.89 -13.48
N SER A 542 -15.18 -1.12 -14.57
CA SER A 542 -14.54 -1.52 -15.84
C SER A 542 -13.02 -1.63 -15.76
N ARG A 543 -12.39 -1.15 -14.68
CA ARG A 543 -10.92 -1.02 -14.52
C ARG A 543 -10.43 -1.94 -13.39
N PRO A 544 -10.13 -3.22 -13.66
CA PRO A 544 -9.58 -4.13 -12.65
C PRO A 544 -8.16 -3.74 -12.20
N ASP A 545 -7.49 -2.88 -12.97
CA ASP A 545 -6.15 -2.36 -12.76
C ASP A 545 -6.14 -1.03 -11.96
N VAL A 546 -7.21 -0.68 -11.27
CA VAL A 546 -7.17 0.41 -10.27
C VAL A 546 -6.20 0.02 -9.16
N THR A 547 -5.09 0.76 -9.06
CA THR A 547 -3.99 0.50 -8.12
C THR A 547 -3.83 1.60 -7.07
N TYR A 548 -4.40 2.78 -7.34
CA TYR A 548 -4.39 3.94 -6.47
C TYR A 548 -5.82 4.47 -6.30
N LEU A 549 -6.25 4.69 -5.05
CA LEU A 549 -7.49 5.37 -4.72
C LEU A 549 -7.21 6.58 -3.83
N GLY A 550 -7.54 7.78 -4.30
CA GLY A 550 -7.37 9.03 -3.56
C GLY A 550 -8.69 9.75 -3.32
N SER A 551 -8.98 10.07 -2.07
CA SER A 551 -10.06 10.99 -1.70
C SER A 551 -9.73 11.65 -0.37
N ALA A 552 -10.07 12.92 -0.20
CA ALA A 552 -9.79 13.63 1.03
C ALA A 552 -10.43 12.95 2.25
N ASN A 553 -11.66 12.46 2.13
CA ASN A 553 -12.41 11.83 3.22
C ASN A 553 -12.56 10.32 3.01
N ALA A 554 -12.27 9.53 4.04
CA ALA A 554 -12.42 8.08 4.03
C ALA A 554 -13.89 7.65 3.86
N THR A 555 -14.86 8.46 4.29
CA THR A 555 -16.29 8.17 4.12
C THR A 555 -16.72 8.06 2.66
N THR A 556 -16.03 8.73 1.72
CA THR A 556 -16.30 8.58 0.29
C THR A 556 -16.11 7.13 -0.16
N MET A 557 -15.14 6.41 0.38
CA MET A 557 -14.89 5.00 0.04
C MET A 557 -15.99 4.10 0.59
N LEU A 558 -16.48 4.41 1.80
CA LEU A 558 -17.61 3.70 2.42
C LEU A 558 -18.92 3.95 1.64
N ALA A 559 -19.13 5.18 1.16
CA ALA A 559 -20.28 5.50 0.30
C ALA A 559 -20.24 4.73 -1.02
N LEU A 560 -19.06 4.61 -1.66
CA LEU A 560 -18.90 3.82 -2.88
C LEU A 560 -19.28 2.35 -2.68
N ILE A 561 -18.78 1.70 -1.62
CA ILE A 561 -19.11 0.29 -1.39
C ILE A 561 -20.57 0.10 -1.00
N ARG A 562 -21.15 1.05 -0.26
CA ARG A 562 -22.59 1.03 0.05
C ARG A 562 -23.45 1.14 -1.21
N LEU A 563 -23.18 2.12 -2.07
CA LEU A 563 -23.89 2.31 -3.34
C LEU A 563 -23.72 1.10 -4.27
N TYR A 564 -22.54 0.48 -4.28
CA TYR A 564 -22.35 -0.77 -5.01
C TYR A 564 -23.25 -1.89 -4.48
N ARG A 565 -23.33 -2.07 -3.15
CA ARG A 565 -24.17 -3.10 -2.52
C ARG A 565 -25.66 -2.85 -2.80
N GLU A 566 -26.10 -1.60 -2.79
CA GLU A 566 -27.49 -1.18 -3.08
C GLU A 566 -27.88 -1.40 -4.55
N HIS A 567 -26.96 -1.14 -5.49
CA HIS A 567 -27.21 -1.18 -6.94
C HIS A 567 -26.44 -2.27 -7.67
N ALA A 568 -26.13 -3.35 -6.97
CA ALA A 568 -25.18 -4.34 -7.42
C ALA A 568 -25.62 -5.01 -8.73
N GLY A 569 -26.91 -5.37 -8.84
CA GLY A 569 -27.49 -5.98 -10.05
C GLY A 569 -27.47 -5.04 -11.25
N ALA A 570 -27.93 -3.79 -11.07
CA ALA A 570 -27.95 -2.78 -12.14
C ALA A 570 -26.54 -2.46 -12.65
N LEU A 571 -25.57 -2.27 -11.75
CA LEU A 571 -24.18 -1.98 -12.11
C LEU A 571 -23.49 -3.15 -12.82
N VAL A 572 -23.80 -4.39 -12.44
CA VAL A 572 -23.28 -5.60 -13.11
C VAL A 572 -23.86 -5.74 -14.51
N GLU A 573 -25.16 -5.47 -14.68
CA GLU A 573 -25.79 -5.52 -16.00
C GLU A 573 -25.29 -4.40 -16.92
N ASP A 574 -25.15 -3.19 -16.39
CA ASP A 574 -24.52 -2.08 -17.10
C ASP A 574 -23.08 -2.39 -17.52
N LEU A 575 -22.34 -3.09 -16.66
CA LEU A 575 -21.00 -3.54 -16.97
C LEU A 575 -21.00 -4.56 -18.11
N ARG A 576 -21.98 -5.47 -18.11
CA ARG A 576 -22.15 -6.46 -19.17
C ARG A 576 -22.49 -5.81 -20.51
N ARG A 577 -23.40 -4.82 -20.52
CA ARG A 577 -23.90 -4.17 -21.75
C ARG A 577 -23.06 -2.98 -22.24
N GLY A 578 -22.23 -2.40 -21.38
CA GLY A 578 -21.55 -1.14 -21.72
C GLY A 578 -22.44 0.10 -21.56
N THR A 579 -23.45 0.03 -20.70
CA THR A 579 -24.43 1.10 -20.49
C THR A 579 -24.27 1.76 -19.11
N PHE A 580 -25.13 2.73 -18.82
CA PHE A 580 -25.35 3.27 -17.49
C PHE A 580 -26.85 3.48 -17.26
N PHE A 581 -27.44 2.87 -16.22
CA PHE A 581 -28.88 2.81 -16.01
C PHE A 581 -29.53 4.16 -15.65
N LEU A 582 -28.74 5.19 -15.30
CA LEU A 582 -29.19 6.56 -15.04
C LEU A 582 -28.69 7.55 -16.11
N MET A 583 -28.48 7.09 -17.35
CA MET A 583 -27.92 7.92 -18.43
C MET A 583 -28.76 9.15 -18.76
N ASP A 584 -30.08 9.04 -18.61
CA ASP A 584 -31.06 10.12 -18.76
C ASP A 584 -30.78 11.28 -17.79
N ARG A 585 -30.29 10.98 -16.58
CA ARG A 585 -29.98 11.97 -15.53
C ARG A 585 -28.55 12.53 -15.60
N VAL A 586 -27.74 12.10 -16.58
CA VAL A 586 -26.37 12.60 -16.79
C VAL A 586 -26.39 13.82 -17.72
N PRO A 587 -25.80 14.98 -17.36
CA PRO A 587 -25.77 16.15 -18.24
C PRO A 587 -25.07 15.88 -19.60
N ASP A 588 -25.47 16.59 -20.66
CA ASP A 588 -24.95 16.36 -22.03
C ASP A 588 -23.43 16.51 -22.15
N GLU A 589 -22.85 17.53 -21.51
CA GLU A 589 -21.41 17.74 -21.49
C GLU A 589 -20.67 16.53 -20.88
N VAL A 590 -21.26 15.93 -19.84
CA VAL A 590 -20.72 14.74 -19.19
C VAL A 590 -20.91 13.52 -20.07
N ARG A 591 -22.07 13.37 -20.73
CA ARG A 591 -22.33 12.30 -21.72
C ARG A 591 -21.28 12.32 -22.83
N ALA A 592 -20.97 13.49 -23.38
CA ALA A 592 -19.90 13.67 -24.35
C ALA A 592 -18.53 13.26 -23.79
N ALA A 593 -18.20 13.69 -22.57
CA ALA A 593 -16.93 13.37 -21.92
C ALA A 593 -16.76 11.88 -21.57
N ILE A 594 -17.84 11.14 -21.31
CA ILE A 594 -17.79 9.69 -21.03
C ILE A 594 -18.01 8.83 -22.27
N SER A 595 -18.29 9.43 -23.43
CA SER A 595 -18.47 8.71 -24.69
C SER A 595 -17.23 7.86 -24.99
N GLY A 596 -17.45 6.56 -25.25
CA GLY A 596 -16.37 5.58 -25.45
C GLY A 596 -15.65 5.09 -24.18
N ARG A 597 -16.01 5.58 -22.98
CA ARG A 597 -15.46 5.09 -21.69
C ARG A 597 -16.32 3.99 -21.04
N LEU A 598 -17.59 3.91 -21.40
CA LEU A 598 -18.52 2.86 -20.95
C LEU A 598 -18.44 1.65 -21.89
N SER A 599 -17.39 0.84 -21.75
CA SER A 599 -17.28 -0.41 -22.52
C SER A 599 -17.98 -1.58 -21.83
N ALA A 600 -18.56 -2.47 -22.64
CA ALA A 600 -19.03 -3.78 -22.20
C ALA A 600 -17.87 -4.65 -21.68
N ASN A 601 -18.10 -5.39 -20.60
CA ASN A 601 -17.12 -6.28 -19.99
C ASN A 601 -17.83 -7.44 -19.26
N ALA A 602 -18.35 -8.39 -20.05
CA ALA A 602 -19.08 -9.56 -19.56
C ALA A 602 -18.26 -10.38 -18.55
N ALA A 603 -16.97 -10.64 -18.83
CA ALA A 603 -16.12 -11.41 -17.92
C ALA A 603 -15.99 -10.77 -16.53
N ARG A 604 -15.88 -9.43 -16.45
CA ARG A 604 -15.86 -8.72 -15.17
C ARG A 604 -17.23 -8.74 -14.50
N ALA A 605 -18.30 -8.56 -15.27
CA ALA A 605 -19.68 -8.65 -14.77
C ALA A 605 -19.95 -10.02 -14.13
N ASP A 606 -19.58 -11.12 -14.81
CA ASP A 606 -19.79 -12.48 -14.31
C ASP A 606 -18.98 -12.77 -13.05
N ARG A 607 -17.75 -12.26 -12.96
CA ARG A 607 -16.95 -12.35 -11.72
C ARG A 607 -17.64 -11.64 -10.57
N LEU A 608 -18.17 -10.43 -10.78
CA LEU A 608 -18.87 -9.67 -9.76
C LEU A 608 -20.20 -10.34 -9.36
N ALA A 609 -20.94 -10.89 -10.32
CA ALA A 609 -22.16 -11.66 -10.06
C ALA A 609 -21.87 -12.90 -9.19
N ARG A 610 -20.78 -13.64 -9.45
CA ARG A 610 -20.38 -14.78 -8.61
C ARG A 610 -20.02 -14.36 -7.18
N LEU A 611 -19.40 -13.19 -7.02
CA LEU A 611 -19.06 -12.65 -5.69
C LEU A 611 -20.31 -12.20 -4.92
N GLN A 612 -21.35 -11.73 -5.62
CA GLN A 612 -22.65 -11.39 -5.00
C GLN A 612 -23.38 -12.62 -4.46
N ALA A 613 -23.18 -13.79 -5.05
CA ALA A 613 -23.77 -15.05 -4.59
C ALA A 613 -23.13 -15.62 -3.30
N GLY A 614 -22.06 -14.99 -2.78
CA GLY A 614 -21.35 -15.40 -1.56
C GLY A 614 -21.47 -14.39 -0.39
N GLN A 615 -20.56 -14.47 0.60
CA GLN A 615 -20.47 -13.48 1.68
C GLN A 615 -20.10 -12.08 1.12
N GLY A 616 -20.76 -11.03 1.63
CA GLY A 616 -20.85 -9.69 1.02
C GLY A 616 -19.57 -9.09 0.41
N VAL A 617 -19.73 -8.46 -0.76
CA VAL A 617 -18.65 -7.85 -1.56
C VAL A 617 -17.99 -6.69 -0.83
N ARG A 618 -16.65 -6.66 -0.79
CA ARG A 618 -15.83 -5.57 -0.22
C ARG A 618 -15.13 -4.73 -1.28
N LEU A 619 -14.56 -3.58 -0.89
CA LEU A 619 -13.73 -2.76 -1.79
C LEU A 619 -12.56 -3.54 -2.39
N ALA A 620 -11.95 -4.43 -1.62
CA ALA A 620 -10.87 -5.32 -2.09
C ALA A 620 -11.29 -6.22 -3.26
N ASP A 621 -12.58 -6.59 -3.33
CA ASP A 621 -13.11 -7.48 -4.36
C ASP A 621 -13.46 -6.70 -5.64
N LEU A 622 -13.91 -5.46 -5.47
CA LEU A 622 -14.14 -4.48 -6.53
C LEU A 622 -12.84 -4.01 -7.19
N PHE A 623 -11.78 -3.82 -6.40
CA PHE A 623 -10.49 -3.32 -6.86
C PHE A 623 -9.36 -4.22 -6.37
N PRO A 624 -9.22 -5.44 -6.94
CA PRO A 624 -8.24 -6.40 -6.46
C PRO A 624 -6.81 -5.88 -6.60
N ALA A 625 -6.50 -5.07 -7.62
CA ALA A 625 -5.17 -4.51 -7.82
C ALA A 625 -4.83 -3.34 -6.88
N LEU A 626 -5.75 -2.86 -6.04
CA LEU A 626 -5.57 -1.68 -5.22
C LEU A 626 -4.40 -1.84 -4.23
N ARG A 627 -3.37 -1.00 -4.38
CA ARG A 627 -2.15 -1.01 -3.56
C ARG A 627 -2.09 0.14 -2.57
N LEU A 628 -2.67 1.29 -2.92
CA LEU A 628 -2.60 2.49 -2.10
C LEU A 628 -3.94 3.22 -2.03
N VAL A 629 -4.30 3.59 -0.81
CA VAL A 629 -5.36 4.52 -0.48
C VAL A 629 -4.72 5.77 0.12
N VAL A 630 -5.08 6.95 -0.38
CA VAL A 630 -4.61 8.23 0.17
C VAL A 630 -5.81 9.04 0.65
N THR A 631 -5.86 9.31 1.96
CA THR A 631 -6.99 10.00 2.61
C THR A 631 -6.58 10.61 3.96
N TRP A 632 -7.46 11.41 4.56
CA TRP A 632 -7.26 11.88 5.93
C TRP A 632 -7.37 10.73 6.93
N THR A 633 -6.39 10.65 7.83
CA THR A 633 -6.33 9.63 8.89
C THR A 633 -6.32 10.22 10.31
N CYS A 634 -6.28 11.54 10.42
CA CYS A 634 -6.26 12.26 11.69
C CYS A 634 -7.64 12.80 12.07
N ALA A 635 -7.79 13.22 13.33
CA ALA A 635 -9.04 13.77 13.88
C ALA A 635 -10.21 12.77 13.82
N SER A 636 -11.43 13.28 13.61
CA SER A 636 -12.66 12.52 13.45
C SER A 636 -12.63 11.48 12.31
N ALA A 637 -11.65 11.54 11.39
CA ALA A 637 -11.51 10.56 10.32
C ALA A 637 -11.11 9.16 10.82
N GLY A 638 -10.58 9.02 12.04
CA GLY A 638 -10.09 7.74 12.57
C GLY A 638 -11.13 6.61 12.53
N ILE A 639 -12.39 6.93 12.84
CA ILE A 639 -13.51 5.96 12.81
C ILE A 639 -13.74 5.45 11.38
N ALA A 640 -13.87 6.38 10.43
CA ALA A 640 -14.10 6.02 9.02
C ALA A 640 -12.92 5.25 8.42
N VAL A 641 -11.69 5.57 8.83
CA VAL A 641 -10.48 4.86 8.39
C VAL A 641 -10.47 3.42 8.88
N GLU A 642 -10.89 3.16 10.12
CA GLU A 642 -11.00 1.80 10.63
C GLU A 642 -12.04 0.98 9.85
N ALA A 643 -13.19 1.56 9.55
CA ALA A 643 -14.20 0.92 8.69
C ALA A 643 -13.65 0.64 7.29
N VAL A 644 -12.92 1.60 6.68
CA VAL A 644 -12.26 1.40 5.38
C VAL A 644 -11.22 0.27 5.46
N CYS A 645 -10.43 0.17 6.53
CA CYS A 645 -9.46 -0.93 6.69
C CYS A 645 -10.11 -2.32 6.58
N ARG A 646 -11.34 -2.49 7.10
CA ARG A 646 -12.09 -3.76 7.03
C ARG A 646 -12.53 -4.11 5.59
N GLU A 647 -12.68 -3.09 4.74
CA GLU A 647 -13.06 -3.23 3.32
C GLU A 647 -11.88 -3.50 2.38
N LEU A 648 -10.65 -3.30 2.85
CA LEU A 648 -9.43 -3.39 2.03
C LEU A 648 -8.71 -4.74 2.16
N ALA A 649 -7.88 -5.05 1.16
CA ALA A 649 -7.01 -6.22 1.23
C ALA A 649 -5.84 -5.97 2.20
N PRO A 650 -5.29 -6.99 2.89
CA PRO A 650 -4.14 -6.82 3.79
C PRO A 650 -2.89 -6.22 3.13
N ARG A 651 -2.80 -6.30 1.80
CA ARG A 651 -1.70 -5.74 1.00
C ARG A 651 -1.86 -4.25 0.67
N THR A 652 -3.05 -3.69 0.85
CA THR A 652 -3.35 -2.29 0.52
C THR A 652 -2.86 -1.39 1.65
N ARG A 653 -2.12 -0.33 1.30
CA ARG A 653 -1.59 0.66 2.26
C ARG A 653 -2.52 1.85 2.32
N ILE A 654 -2.67 2.44 3.50
CA ILE A 654 -3.29 3.77 3.69
C ILE A 654 -2.17 4.77 3.99
N LEU A 655 -2.15 5.89 3.28
CA LEU A 655 -1.27 7.02 3.55
C LEU A 655 -2.07 8.28 3.88
N GLU A 656 -1.58 8.99 4.89
CA GLU A 656 -2.13 10.29 5.30
C GLU A 656 -1.89 11.34 4.21
N LEU A 657 -2.98 11.98 3.78
CA LEU A 657 -2.96 13.06 2.80
C LEU A 657 -2.20 14.31 3.30
N GLY A 658 -2.22 14.52 4.62
CA GLY A 658 -1.58 15.64 5.32
C GLY A 658 -2.61 16.66 5.81
N TYR A 659 -2.14 17.65 6.56
CA TYR A 659 -2.95 18.81 6.95
C TYR A 659 -3.07 19.79 5.78
N LEU A 660 -4.30 19.96 5.28
CA LEU A 660 -4.65 20.85 4.18
C LEU A 660 -6.07 21.38 4.38
N SER A 661 -6.26 22.63 3.97
CA SER A 661 -7.54 23.34 3.95
C SER A 661 -7.74 23.99 2.59
N SER A 662 -8.82 24.75 2.43
CA SER A 662 -9.04 25.54 1.21
C SER A 662 -8.15 26.78 1.16
N GLU A 663 -7.76 27.30 2.33
CA GLU A 663 -6.90 28.46 2.49
C GLU A 663 -5.44 28.15 2.13
N PHE A 664 -4.94 26.97 2.49
CA PHE A 664 -3.57 26.58 2.21
C PHE A 664 -3.33 25.06 2.36
N ARG A 665 -2.17 24.61 1.89
CA ARG A 665 -1.65 23.26 2.18
C ARG A 665 -0.60 23.31 3.27
N GLY A 666 -0.99 22.97 4.49
CA GLY A 666 -0.14 23.13 5.67
C GLY A 666 1.02 22.15 5.78
N THR A 667 0.85 20.90 5.35
CA THR A 667 1.93 19.90 5.47
C THR A 667 2.07 18.96 4.27
N ILE A 668 3.22 18.30 4.22
CA ILE A 668 3.49 17.10 3.40
C ILE A 668 3.82 15.91 4.29
N THR A 669 3.30 14.74 3.93
CA THR A 669 3.61 13.49 4.66
C THR A 669 4.82 12.81 4.01
N LEU A 670 5.91 12.64 4.78
CA LEU A 670 7.16 12.06 4.27
C LEU A 670 7.28 10.53 4.48
N GLY A 671 6.37 9.91 5.22
CA GLY A 671 6.47 8.50 5.62
C GLY A 671 5.16 7.83 5.97
N LYS A 672 5.23 6.61 6.52
CA LYS A 672 4.07 5.74 6.83
C LYS A 672 3.33 6.13 8.11
N ARG A 673 3.91 6.96 8.97
CA ARG A 673 3.32 7.32 10.26
C ARG A 673 2.22 8.36 10.05
N ALA A 674 0.98 7.97 10.33
CA ALA A 674 -0.16 8.88 10.37
C ALA A 674 0.11 10.05 11.33
N GLY A 675 -0.23 11.27 10.91
CA GLY A 675 -0.11 12.47 11.75
C GLY A 675 1.32 12.95 12.00
N SER A 676 2.26 12.71 11.09
CA SER A 676 3.61 13.30 11.14
C SER A 676 3.86 14.16 9.88
N GLY A 677 3.14 15.28 9.79
CA GLY A 677 3.20 16.19 8.65
C GLY A 677 4.34 17.18 8.76
N LEU A 678 5.14 17.31 7.70
CA LEU A 678 6.17 18.33 7.62
C LEU A 678 5.56 19.66 7.14
N PRO A 679 5.74 20.79 7.86
CA PRO A 679 5.24 22.09 7.43
C PRO A 679 5.77 22.51 6.06
N THR A 680 4.96 23.22 5.29
CA THR A 680 5.32 23.76 3.97
C THR A 680 6.10 25.09 4.10
N LEU A 681 7.33 24.98 4.63
CA LEU A 681 8.18 26.09 5.10
C LEU A 681 8.45 27.21 4.09
N ASP A 682 8.47 26.90 2.80
CA ASP A 682 8.80 27.84 1.72
C ASP A 682 7.57 28.37 0.96
N ALA A 683 6.36 28.00 1.40
CA ALA A 683 5.11 28.42 0.80
C ALA A 683 4.21 29.22 1.74
N HIS A 684 4.22 28.93 3.04
CA HIS A 684 3.41 29.65 4.02
C HIS A 684 4.25 29.99 5.25
N PHE A 685 3.99 31.15 5.85
CA PHE A 685 4.57 31.54 7.13
C PHE A 685 3.63 31.11 8.26
N PHE A 686 4.18 30.47 9.28
CA PHE A 686 3.42 29.86 10.37
C PHE A 686 3.69 30.54 11.71
N GLU A 687 2.60 30.89 12.38
CA GLU A 687 2.55 31.32 13.77
C GLU A 687 1.65 30.38 14.57
N PHE A 688 1.87 30.33 15.87
CA PHE A 688 1.19 29.41 16.77
C PHE A 688 0.83 30.08 18.09
N VAL A 689 -0.28 29.68 18.69
CA VAL A 689 -0.59 30.04 20.09
C VAL A 689 -0.84 28.76 20.86
N GLU A 690 -0.16 28.58 21.99
CA GLU A 690 -0.41 27.42 22.85
C GLU A 690 -1.86 27.43 23.32
N ARG A 691 -2.55 26.30 23.20
CA ARG A 691 -3.98 26.18 23.48
C ARG A 691 -4.34 26.71 24.86
N ASP A 692 -3.63 26.28 25.89
CA ASP A 692 -3.92 26.66 27.27
C ASP A 692 -3.77 28.17 27.50
N LYS A 693 -2.83 28.81 26.80
CA LYS A 693 -2.63 30.27 26.85
C LYS A 693 -3.77 30.99 26.13
N TRP A 694 -4.11 30.52 24.93
CA TRP A 694 -5.23 31.06 24.17
C TRP A 694 -6.54 31.01 24.96
N ASP A 695 -6.80 29.89 25.65
CA ASP A 695 -8.01 29.65 26.44
C ASP A 695 -8.07 30.51 27.72
N ARG A 696 -6.93 31.02 28.20
CA ARG A 696 -6.82 31.98 29.31
C ARG A 696 -6.86 33.44 28.85
N GLY A 697 -7.00 33.69 27.54
CA GLY A 697 -6.97 35.04 26.96
C GLY A 697 -5.56 35.58 26.72
N GLU A 698 -4.51 34.80 27.00
CA GLU A 698 -3.13 35.17 26.69
C GLU A 698 -2.89 35.00 25.18
N ARG A 699 -2.40 36.06 24.52
CA ARG A 699 -2.15 36.10 23.07
C ARG A 699 -0.65 36.11 22.78
N GLU A 700 0.07 35.10 23.26
CA GLU A 700 1.49 34.90 22.93
C GLU A 700 1.64 34.09 21.64
N PHE A 701 2.12 34.74 20.58
CA PHE A 701 2.40 34.11 19.30
C PHE A 701 3.82 33.55 19.26
N LEU A 702 3.93 32.31 18.80
CA LEU A 702 5.15 31.53 18.72
C LEU A 702 5.47 31.18 17.27
N THR A 703 6.75 31.19 16.94
CA THR A 703 7.30 30.68 15.69
C THR A 703 7.73 29.21 15.82
N LEU A 704 8.05 28.56 14.69
CA LEU A 704 8.33 27.11 14.64
C LEU A 704 9.45 26.64 15.60
N ASP A 705 10.47 27.47 15.82
CA ASP A 705 11.62 27.20 16.71
C ASP A 705 11.26 27.22 18.20
N ARG A 706 10.14 27.84 18.57
CA ARG A 706 9.67 27.91 19.97
C ARG A 706 8.67 26.80 20.33
N LEU A 707 8.30 25.97 19.37
CA LEU A 707 7.34 24.89 19.59
C LEU A 707 7.94 23.74 20.40
N ARG A 708 7.09 23.07 21.19
CA ARG A 708 7.47 21.93 22.04
C ARG A 708 6.70 20.67 21.66
N LYS A 709 7.39 19.53 21.61
CA LYS A 709 6.78 18.21 21.36
C LYS A 709 5.70 17.90 22.40
N GLY A 710 4.59 17.34 21.95
CA GLY A 710 3.47 16.91 22.79
C GLY A 710 2.49 18.02 23.16
N ARG A 711 2.79 19.29 22.81
CA ARG A 711 1.91 20.43 23.06
C ARG A 711 0.96 20.69 21.88
N ASP A 712 -0.15 21.31 22.21
CA ASP A 712 -1.23 21.67 21.29
C ASP A 712 -1.23 23.17 21.05
N TYR A 713 -1.37 23.55 19.78
CA TYR A 713 -1.31 24.93 19.35
C TYR A 713 -2.44 25.23 18.38
N TYR A 714 -3.03 26.41 18.52
CA TYR A 714 -3.74 27.04 17.44
C TYR A 714 -2.77 27.50 16.37
N ILE A 715 -3.12 27.33 15.10
CA ILE A 715 -2.30 27.78 13.98
C ILE A 715 -2.83 29.09 13.39
N VAL A 716 -1.89 30.00 13.12
CA VAL A 716 -2.11 31.26 12.41
C VAL A 716 -1.19 31.24 11.19
N VAL A 717 -1.69 31.65 10.03
CA VAL A 717 -0.96 31.50 8.77
C VAL A 717 -0.91 32.80 7.98
N THR A 718 0.27 33.11 7.43
CA THR A 718 0.42 34.11 6.38
C THR A 718 0.73 33.44 5.05
N THR A 719 -0.07 33.72 4.02
CA THR A 719 0.06 33.14 2.68
C THR A 719 0.50 34.19 1.65
N PRO A 720 1.17 33.78 0.56
CA PRO A 720 1.51 34.69 -0.55
C PRO A 720 0.27 35.24 -1.30
N SER A 721 -0.90 34.67 -1.03
CA SER A 721 -2.20 35.10 -1.56
C SER A 721 -2.87 36.19 -0.70
N GLY A 722 -2.20 36.75 0.29
CA GLY A 722 -2.74 37.87 1.06
C GLY A 722 -3.71 37.49 2.18
N LEU A 723 -3.73 36.22 2.59
CA LEU A 723 -4.20 35.88 3.94
C LEU A 723 -3.07 36.24 4.91
N TYR A 724 -3.18 37.36 5.61
CA TYR A 724 -2.18 37.86 6.57
C TYR A 724 -2.60 37.53 7.99
N ARG A 725 -1.71 36.89 8.76
CA ARG A 725 -1.95 36.41 10.14
C ARG A 725 -3.35 35.83 10.32
N TYR A 726 -3.74 34.98 9.37
CA TYR A 726 -5.08 34.44 9.29
C TYR A 726 -5.29 33.35 10.34
N PHE A 727 -6.24 33.58 11.23
CA PHE A 727 -6.67 32.61 12.23
C PHE A 727 -7.70 31.66 11.62
N ILE A 728 -7.21 30.50 11.15
CA ILE A 728 -8.07 29.45 10.58
C ILE A 728 -8.85 28.70 11.66
N ASN A 729 -8.54 28.94 12.94
CA ASN A 729 -9.13 28.26 14.08
C ASN A 729 -8.97 26.73 13.97
N ASP A 730 -7.76 26.26 13.64
CA ASP A 730 -7.39 24.84 13.65
C ASP A 730 -6.42 24.57 14.80
N LEU A 731 -6.63 23.45 15.49
CA LEU A 731 -5.76 22.96 16.56
C LEU A 731 -4.84 21.87 16.02
N VAL A 732 -3.55 22.01 16.29
CA VAL A 732 -2.51 21.08 15.86
C VAL A 732 -1.62 20.64 17.02
N ARG A 733 -1.06 19.43 16.93
CA ARG A 733 -0.10 18.88 17.89
C ARG A 733 1.27 18.73 17.26
N VAL A 734 2.30 19.09 18.02
CA VAL A 734 3.69 18.79 17.64
C VAL A 734 4.02 17.35 18.02
N THR A 735 4.19 16.47 17.03
CA THR A 735 4.41 15.03 17.26
C THR A 735 5.88 14.65 17.42
N GLY A 736 6.77 15.53 17.00
CA GLY A 736 8.21 15.34 17.10
C GLY A 736 8.94 16.39 16.27
N PHE A 737 10.23 16.13 16.03
CA PHE A 737 11.08 17.01 15.22
C PHE A 737 11.80 16.19 14.16
N LEU A 738 11.99 16.79 12.99
CA LEU A 738 12.92 16.31 11.98
C LEU A 738 13.99 17.38 11.79
N HIS A 739 15.22 17.08 12.22
CA HIS A 739 16.23 18.11 12.50
C HIS A 739 15.70 19.15 13.49
N ALA A 740 15.74 20.45 13.16
CA ALA A 740 15.22 21.52 13.99
C ALA A 740 13.75 21.84 13.71
N THR A 741 13.09 21.15 12.77
CA THR A 741 11.73 21.48 12.33
C THR A 741 10.68 20.63 13.04
N PRO A 742 9.65 21.24 13.67
CA PRO A 742 8.57 20.51 14.30
C PRO A 742 7.67 19.82 13.26
N LEU A 743 7.25 18.59 13.57
CA LEU A 743 6.25 17.85 12.80
C LEU A 743 4.86 18.11 13.36
N ILE A 744 3.92 18.43 12.49
CA ILE A 744 2.58 18.90 12.85
C ILE A 744 1.53 17.83 12.52
N LYS A 745 0.66 17.57 13.48
CA LYS A 745 -0.54 16.73 13.34
C LYS A 745 -1.78 17.58 13.53
N PHE A 746 -2.68 17.56 12.57
CA PHE A 746 -4.02 18.12 12.76
C PHE A 746 -4.79 17.33 13.82
N LEU A 747 -5.36 18.03 14.81
CA LEU A 747 -6.21 17.42 15.83
C LEU A 747 -7.69 17.63 15.53
N GLN A 748 -8.11 18.89 15.38
CA GLN A 748 -9.49 19.28 15.18
C GLN A 748 -9.56 20.77 14.80
N LYS A 749 -10.73 21.24 14.36
CA LYS A 749 -11.04 22.67 14.38
C LYS A 749 -11.20 23.12 15.84
N GLY A 750 -10.88 24.36 16.15
CA GLY A 750 -11.36 25.00 17.37
C GLY A 750 -12.87 25.24 17.27
N LYS A 751 -13.57 25.16 18.41
CA LYS A 751 -14.96 24.65 18.54
C LYS A 751 -15.07 23.15 18.20
N GLY A 752 -15.79 22.40 19.05
CA GLY A 752 -15.48 20.99 19.39
C GLY A 752 -15.15 20.82 20.90
N VAL A 753 -15.37 21.88 21.65
CA VAL A 753 -15.47 21.93 23.10
C VAL A 753 -16.81 22.57 23.41
N THR A 754 -17.52 22.04 24.38
CA THR A 754 -18.71 22.67 24.95
C THR A 754 -18.50 22.87 26.44
N SER A 755 -19.17 23.85 27.01
CA SER A 755 -19.21 24.00 28.44
C SER A 755 -20.56 24.54 28.85
N ILE A 756 -21.19 23.87 29.82
CA ILE A 756 -22.45 24.28 30.43
C ILE A 756 -22.15 25.06 31.72
N THR A 757 -21.28 24.53 32.58
CA THR A 757 -21.00 25.06 33.92
C THR A 757 -19.51 25.30 34.20
N GLY A 758 -18.70 25.37 33.15
CA GLY A 758 -17.25 25.60 33.23
C GLY A 758 -16.37 24.36 33.07
N GLU A 759 -16.94 23.18 32.79
CA GLU A 759 -16.21 21.90 32.67
C GLU A 759 -15.40 21.71 31.38
N LYS A 760 -15.66 22.51 30.34
CA LYS A 760 -14.96 22.44 29.04
C LYS A 760 -14.82 21.00 28.52
N LEU A 761 -15.92 20.36 28.19
CA LEU A 761 -15.95 19.00 27.65
C LEU A 761 -15.49 18.98 26.19
N TYR A 762 -14.53 18.12 25.85
CA TYR A 762 -13.97 18.03 24.49
C TYR A 762 -14.56 16.86 23.69
N GLU A 763 -14.73 17.06 22.38
CA GLU A 763 -15.24 16.04 21.45
C GLU A 763 -14.45 14.73 21.52
N THR A 764 -13.12 14.83 21.66
CA THR A 764 -12.26 13.65 21.78
C THR A 764 -12.48 12.85 23.07
N GLN A 765 -12.83 13.51 24.18
CA GLN A 765 -13.17 12.84 25.44
C GLN A 765 -14.51 12.11 25.30
N VAL A 766 -15.47 12.72 24.62
CA VAL A 766 -16.77 12.11 24.30
C VAL A 766 -16.60 10.85 23.45
N ILE A 767 -15.88 10.94 22.32
CA ILE A 767 -15.63 9.79 21.44
C ILE A 767 -14.93 8.67 22.22
N ALA A 768 -13.92 9.00 23.03
CA ALA A 768 -13.20 8.01 23.84
C ALA A 768 -14.13 7.33 24.86
N ALA A 769 -14.94 8.10 25.58
CA ALA A 769 -15.85 7.57 26.59
C ALA A 769 -16.93 6.66 25.99
N VAL A 770 -17.54 7.07 24.88
CA VAL A 770 -18.55 6.27 24.17
C VAL A 770 -17.94 4.99 23.62
N ARG A 771 -16.77 5.07 22.98
CA ARG A 771 -16.07 3.89 22.46
C ARG A 771 -15.72 2.91 23.57
N ASP A 772 -15.18 3.39 24.69
CA ASP A 772 -14.80 2.53 25.81
C ASP A 772 -16.06 1.84 26.42
N ALA A 773 -17.19 2.55 26.52
CA ALA A 773 -18.46 1.99 26.99
C ALA A 773 -19.02 0.91 26.04
N LEU A 774 -19.01 1.17 24.72
CA LEU A 774 -19.54 0.24 23.72
C LEU A 774 -18.64 -0.98 23.48
N ALA A 775 -17.33 -0.85 23.68
CA ALA A 775 -16.39 -1.96 23.57
C ALA A 775 -16.71 -3.10 24.55
N HIS A 776 -17.17 -2.78 25.76
CA HIS A 776 -17.61 -3.77 26.74
C HIS A 776 -18.85 -4.54 26.28
N ALA A 777 -19.73 -3.90 25.52
CA ALA A 777 -20.92 -4.51 24.93
C ALA A 777 -20.67 -5.19 23.58
N ARG A 778 -19.43 -5.12 23.05
CA ARG A 778 -19.05 -5.63 21.71
C ARG A 778 -19.92 -5.07 20.58
N ILE A 779 -20.31 -3.81 20.69
CA ILE A 779 -21.08 -3.08 19.67
C ILE A 779 -20.24 -1.92 19.14
N ASP A 780 -20.32 -1.65 17.84
CA ASP A 780 -19.76 -0.45 17.22
C ASP A 780 -20.86 0.63 17.08
N ALA A 781 -20.53 1.92 17.13
CA ALA A 781 -21.48 3.00 16.80
C ALA A 781 -21.38 3.37 15.31
N ARG A 782 -22.53 3.42 14.62
CA ARG A 782 -22.63 3.91 13.22
C ARG A 782 -22.68 5.42 13.15
N TYR A 783 -23.32 6.04 14.12
CA TYR A 783 -23.42 7.49 14.30
C TYR A 783 -23.46 7.85 15.78
N LEU A 784 -22.97 9.04 16.10
CA LEU A 784 -22.74 9.55 17.45
C LEU A 784 -22.96 11.07 17.43
N MET A 785 -23.73 11.57 18.38
CA MET A 785 -23.85 13.01 18.67
C MET A 785 -24.05 13.23 20.17
N MET A 786 -23.27 14.13 20.77
CA MET A 786 -23.50 14.61 22.13
C MET A 786 -23.94 16.08 22.08
N LEU A 787 -25.09 16.40 22.65
CA LEU A 787 -25.60 17.77 22.75
C LEU A 787 -25.45 18.28 24.18
N ALA A 788 -24.82 19.46 24.32
CA ALA A 788 -24.80 20.21 25.56
C ALA A 788 -26.12 20.96 25.71
N ASP A 789 -27.00 20.47 26.58
CA ASP A 789 -28.29 21.06 26.90
C ASP A 789 -28.13 22.01 28.08
N GLU A 790 -27.92 23.29 27.76
CA GLU A 790 -27.61 24.33 28.75
C GLU A 790 -28.80 24.63 29.66
N GLU A 791 -30.02 24.50 29.13
CA GLU A 791 -31.26 24.74 29.85
C GLU A 791 -31.53 23.63 30.87
N ALA A 792 -31.42 22.35 30.44
CA ALA A 792 -31.52 21.21 31.34
C ALA A 792 -30.25 20.95 32.17
N ARG A 793 -29.23 21.80 32.00
CA ARG A 793 -27.88 21.73 32.59
C ARG A 793 -27.27 20.33 32.52
N ARG A 794 -27.36 19.66 31.37
CA ARG A 794 -26.87 18.29 31.20
C ARG A 794 -26.41 17.99 29.78
N TYR A 795 -25.77 16.84 29.61
CA TYR A 795 -25.39 16.31 28.31
C TYR A 795 -26.37 15.23 27.84
N ARG A 796 -26.77 15.29 26.56
CA ARG A 796 -27.61 14.29 25.90
C ARG A 796 -26.82 13.57 24.81
N LEU A 797 -26.68 12.26 24.96
CA LEU A 797 -25.96 11.38 24.04
C LEU A 797 -26.94 10.67 23.11
N TYR A 798 -26.71 10.76 21.81
CA TYR A 798 -27.45 10.02 20.79
C TYR A 798 -26.50 9.06 20.09
N VAL A 799 -26.88 7.78 20.00
CA VAL A 799 -26.05 6.75 19.36
C VAL A 799 -26.90 5.93 18.40
N GLU A 800 -26.46 5.84 17.16
CA GLU A 800 -26.97 4.85 16.20
C GLU A 800 -26.12 3.57 16.34
N PRO A 801 -26.71 2.44 16.77
CA PRO A 801 -25.97 1.21 17.03
C PRO A 801 -25.55 0.50 15.74
N GLY A 802 -24.42 -0.19 15.81
CA GLY A 802 -24.01 -1.23 14.87
C GLY A 802 -24.71 -2.55 15.15
N THR A 803 -24.14 -3.64 14.63
CA THR A 803 -24.70 -4.99 14.84
C THR A 803 -24.24 -5.57 16.18
N GLY A 804 -25.17 -5.87 17.09
CA GLY A 804 -24.90 -6.54 18.37
C GLY A 804 -26.05 -6.37 19.38
N VAL A 805 -25.92 -6.95 20.57
CA VAL A 805 -26.94 -6.87 21.65
C VAL A 805 -26.78 -5.59 22.44
N LYS A 806 -27.73 -4.66 22.28
CA LYS A 806 -27.69 -3.31 22.86
C LYS A 806 -27.91 -3.35 24.37
N PRO A 807 -27.04 -2.70 25.19
CA PRO A 807 -27.41 -2.42 26.58
C PRO A 807 -28.55 -1.39 26.61
N SER A 808 -29.24 -1.28 27.76
CA SER A 808 -30.23 -0.22 27.92
C SER A 808 -29.57 1.15 27.77
N ALA A 809 -30.33 2.15 27.32
CA ALA A 809 -29.82 3.51 27.15
C ALA A 809 -29.31 4.09 28.48
N ALA A 810 -29.95 3.74 29.60
CA ALA A 810 -29.50 4.12 30.94
C ALA A 810 -28.11 3.53 31.28
N THR A 811 -27.90 2.24 31.02
CA THR A 811 -26.59 1.59 31.26
C THR A 811 -25.49 2.23 30.40
N LEU A 812 -25.79 2.59 29.15
CA LEU A 812 -24.84 3.31 28.29
C LEU A 812 -24.51 4.69 28.87
N ALA A 813 -25.54 5.43 29.31
CA ALA A 813 -25.38 6.76 29.88
C ALA A 813 -24.46 6.73 31.11
N GLU A 814 -24.70 5.81 32.05
CA GLU A 814 -23.88 5.66 33.25
C GLU A 814 -22.42 5.29 32.96
N ALA A 815 -22.19 4.40 31.99
CA ALA A 815 -20.84 4.00 31.60
C ALA A 815 -20.07 5.17 30.98
N VAL A 816 -20.72 5.95 30.13
CA VAL A 816 -20.12 7.14 29.50
C VAL A 816 -19.88 8.24 30.52
N ASP A 817 -20.85 8.55 31.39
CA ASP A 817 -20.73 9.57 32.44
C ASP A 817 -19.53 9.28 33.34
N ARG A 818 -19.42 8.05 33.85
CA ARG A 818 -18.30 7.61 34.70
C ARG A 818 -16.96 7.77 34.01
N ARG A 819 -16.89 7.44 32.71
CA ARG A 819 -15.66 7.56 31.95
C ARG A 819 -15.29 9.02 31.67
N LEU A 820 -16.26 9.87 31.40
CA LEU A 820 -16.03 11.31 31.24
C LEU A 820 -15.51 11.96 32.52
N GLN A 821 -16.05 11.58 33.67
CA GLN A 821 -15.55 12.04 34.97
C GLN A 821 -14.06 11.65 35.21
N GLN A 822 -13.60 10.50 34.71
CA GLN A 822 -12.18 10.12 34.76
C GLN A 822 -11.30 10.92 33.78
N LEU A 823 -11.85 11.26 32.61
CA LEU A 823 -11.11 11.93 31.52
C LEU A 823 -11.07 13.45 31.69
N ASN A 824 -11.96 14.03 32.48
CA ASN A 824 -12.10 15.46 32.69
C ASN A 824 -12.40 15.76 34.17
N VAL A 825 -11.39 16.26 34.88
CA VAL A 825 -11.47 16.60 36.32
C VAL A 825 -12.50 17.68 36.62
N GLU A 826 -12.69 18.65 35.71
CA GLU A 826 -13.71 19.68 35.89
C GLU A 826 -15.11 19.09 35.70
N TYR A 827 -15.29 18.20 34.72
CA TYR A 827 -16.56 17.49 34.51
C TYR A 827 -16.95 16.68 35.76
N HIS A 828 -16.01 15.93 36.35
CA HIS A 828 -16.19 15.27 37.63
C HIS A 828 -16.65 16.24 38.72
N ALA A 829 -15.90 17.33 38.92
CA ALA A 829 -16.22 18.32 39.94
C ALA A 829 -17.62 18.96 39.73
N LYS A 830 -18.05 19.20 38.49
CA LYS A 830 -19.39 19.76 38.22
C LYS A 830 -20.51 18.74 38.40
N ARG A 831 -20.27 17.45 38.10
CA ARG A 831 -21.22 16.35 38.35
C ARG A 831 -21.39 16.10 39.86
N GLU A 832 -20.28 16.05 40.59
CA GLU A 832 -20.24 15.85 42.05
C GLU A 832 -20.93 17.00 42.81
N SER A 833 -20.67 18.25 42.41
CA SER A 833 -21.31 19.43 43.00
C SER A 833 -22.78 19.63 42.60
N GLY A 834 -23.34 18.76 41.76
CA GLY A 834 -24.72 18.88 41.26
C GLY A 834 -24.97 20.05 40.29
N ARG A 835 -23.92 20.81 39.92
CA ARG A 835 -24.01 21.93 38.97
C ARG A 835 -24.29 21.44 37.56
N LEU A 836 -23.81 20.24 37.23
CA LEU A 836 -24.07 19.53 35.98
C LEU A 836 -24.93 18.28 36.26
N GLY A 837 -26.10 18.22 35.63
CA GLY A 837 -27.05 17.11 35.74
C GLY A 837 -26.53 15.81 35.10
N ALA A 838 -27.22 14.70 35.39
CA ALA A 838 -26.85 13.38 34.87
C ALA A 838 -26.95 13.32 33.35
N LEU A 839 -25.96 12.69 32.73
CA LEU A 839 -25.95 12.38 31.31
C LEU A 839 -27.13 11.47 30.98
N VAL A 840 -27.82 11.77 29.88
CA VAL A 840 -28.88 10.92 29.35
C VAL A 840 -28.43 10.40 27.99
N ALA A 841 -28.73 9.14 27.68
CA ALA A 841 -28.46 8.57 26.37
C ALA A 841 -29.76 8.11 25.69
N THR A 842 -29.75 8.13 24.37
CA THR A 842 -30.86 7.73 23.50
C THR A 842 -30.31 6.88 22.35
N TRP A 843 -30.92 5.72 22.13
CA TRP A 843 -30.65 4.91 20.95
C TRP A 843 -31.42 5.45 19.75
N LEU A 844 -30.73 5.59 18.63
CA LEU A 844 -31.32 6.05 17.37
C LEU A 844 -31.66 4.88 16.47
N GLU A 845 -32.74 5.02 15.71
CA GLU A 845 -33.09 4.09 14.64
C GLU A 845 -32.04 4.07 13.52
N ALA A 846 -31.97 2.94 12.81
CA ALA A 846 -31.03 2.78 11.70
C ALA A 846 -31.31 3.81 10.59
N GLY A 847 -30.28 4.55 10.18
CA GLY A 847 -30.39 5.62 9.19
C GLY A 847 -30.57 7.02 9.75
N ALA A 848 -30.61 7.21 11.08
CA ALA A 848 -30.65 8.55 11.68
C ALA A 848 -29.41 9.40 11.32
N GLY A 849 -28.21 8.81 11.31
CA GLY A 849 -27.00 9.51 10.87
C GLY A 849 -27.01 9.88 9.38
N GLU A 850 -27.69 9.07 8.56
CA GLU A 850 -27.93 9.34 7.14
C GLU A 850 -28.89 10.53 6.96
N ALA A 851 -29.97 10.56 7.73
CA ALA A 851 -30.96 11.63 7.73
C ALA A 851 -30.35 12.97 8.17
N TYR A 852 -29.56 12.96 9.25
CA TYR A 852 -28.83 14.16 9.67
C TYR A 852 -27.87 14.65 8.58
N ARG A 853 -27.15 13.73 7.93
CA ARG A 853 -26.29 14.11 6.81
C ARG A 853 -27.09 14.76 5.68
N LYS A 854 -28.23 14.18 5.30
CA LYS A 854 -29.10 14.74 4.26
C LYS A 854 -29.58 16.14 4.62
N PHE A 855 -30.06 16.34 5.85
CA PHE A 855 -30.48 17.65 6.37
C PHE A 855 -29.36 18.69 6.28
N ALA A 856 -28.14 18.32 6.68
CA ALA A 856 -26.99 19.21 6.62
C ALA A 856 -26.64 19.59 5.18
N VAL A 857 -26.74 18.63 4.26
CA VAL A 857 -26.51 18.85 2.82
C VAL A 857 -27.56 19.77 2.21
N GLU A 858 -28.83 19.59 2.55
CA GLU A 858 -29.95 20.45 2.10
C GLU A 858 -29.80 21.90 2.60
N ARG A 859 -29.20 22.10 3.77
CA ARG A 859 -28.87 23.44 4.32
C ARG A 859 -27.54 24.01 3.84
N GLY A 860 -26.98 23.47 2.74
CA GLY A 860 -25.83 24.05 2.05
C GLY A 860 -24.47 23.52 2.50
N GLN A 861 -24.41 22.52 3.38
CA GLN A 861 -23.14 21.84 3.67
C GLN A 861 -22.75 20.93 2.50
N ARG A 862 -21.56 21.11 1.92
CA ARG A 862 -21.10 20.29 0.80
C ARG A 862 -20.95 18.83 1.25
N GLU A 863 -21.61 17.89 0.58
CA GLU A 863 -21.62 16.47 0.94
C GLU A 863 -20.22 15.84 1.04
N GLY A 864 -19.31 16.14 0.10
CA GLY A 864 -17.92 15.67 0.14
C GLY A 864 -17.08 16.25 1.28
N GLN A 865 -17.61 17.26 1.98
CA GLN A 865 -16.99 17.93 3.13
C GLN A 865 -17.80 17.71 4.41
N PHE A 866 -18.89 16.95 4.37
CA PHE A 866 -19.65 16.61 5.56
C PHE A 866 -18.76 15.81 6.51
N LYS A 867 -18.61 16.35 7.72
CA LYS A 867 -17.93 15.71 8.84
C LYS A 867 -18.94 15.61 9.95
N THR A 868 -19.13 14.41 10.48
CA THR A 868 -19.91 14.22 11.70
C THR A 868 -19.17 14.92 12.83
N VAL A 869 -19.84 15.86 13.48
CA VAL A 869 -19.41 16.46 14.74
C VAL A 869 -19.97 15.57 15.85
N ALA A 870 -19.16 15.18 16.82
CA ALA A 870 -19.62 14.32 17.91
C ALA A 870 -20.03 15.12 19.17
N LEU A 871 -19.84 16.45 19.18
CA LEU A 871 -20.17 17.32 20.30
C LEU A 871 -20.58 18.73 19.85
N ALA A 872 -21.76 19.20 20.25
CA ALA A 872 -22.28 20.54 19.92
C ALA A 872 -23.15 21.11 21.05
N TYR A 873 -23.44 22.41 21.03
CA TYR A 873 -24.47 23.01 21.90
C TYR A 873 -25.88 22.70 21.35
N ARG A 874 -26.85 22.40 22.24
CA ARG A 874 -28.24 22.11 21.83
C ARG A 874 -28.86 23.28 21.05
N ARG A 875 -28.60 24.53 21.48
CA ARG A 875 -29.10 25.74 20.81
C ARG A 875 -28.53 25.97 19.41
N GLU A 876 -27.33 25.46 19.13
CA GLU A 876 -26.66 25.58 17.83
C GLU A 876 -27.01 24.40 16.90
N PHE A 877 -27.71 23.39 17.43
CA PHE A 877 -28.02 22.15 16.72
C PHE A 877 -29.46 22.14 16.21
N ALA A 878 -29.62 22.42 14.91
CA ALA A 878 -30.93 22.63 14.29
C ALA A 878 -31.65 21.35 13.82
N PHE A 879 -31.01 20.19 13.88
CA PHE A 879 -31.65 18.92 13.49
C PHE A 879 -32.31 18.27 14.70
N ASP A 880 -33.51 17.73 14.51
CA ASP A 880 -34.20 17.03 15.57
C ASP A 880 -33.83 15.55 15.60
N LEU A 881 -32.96 15.18 16.54
CA LEU A 881 -32.57 13.79 16.76
C LEU A 881 -33.62 13.01 17.54
N ASP A 882 -34.48 13.69 18.30
CA ASP A 882 -35.49 13.03 19.12
C ASP A 882 -36.57 12.37 18.24
N ALA A 883 -36.82 12.91 17.04
CA ALA A 883 -37.69 12.31 16.02
C ALA A 883 -37.21 10.95 15.47
N TYR A 884 -35.95 10.58 15.74
CA TYR A 884 -35.33 9.32 15.32
C TYR A 884 -34.95 8.43 16.51
N ALA A 885 -35.43 8.75 17.71
CA ALA A 885 -35.25 7.91 18.88
C ALA A 885 -36.01 6.58 18.70
N GLU A 886 -35.36 5.46 19.00
CA GLU A 886 -36.06 4.18 19.10
C GLU A 886 -37.14 4.30 20.19
N GLN A 887 -38.38 3.94 19.87
CA GLN A 887 -39.44 3.85 20.87
C GLN A 887 -39.09 2.73 21.86
N ALA A 888 -39.23 3.04 23.16
CA ALA A 888 -38.76 2.23 24.28
C ALA A 888 -39.45 0.87 24.39
#